data_AF-A0A519IYX9-F1
#
_entry.id   AF-A0A519IYX9-F1
#
_cell.length_a   1.000
_cell.length_b   1.000
_cell.length_c   1.000
_cell.angle_alpha   90.00
_cell.angle_beta   90.00
_cell.angle_gamma   90.00
#
_symmetry.space_group_name_H-M   'P 1'
#
loop_
_entity.id
_entity.type
_entity.pdbx_description
1 polymer ?
#
loop_
_entity_poly.entity_id
_entity_poly.type
_entity_poly.pdbx_seq_one_letter_code
_entity_poly.pdbx_strand_id
1 'polypeptide(L)'
;MRFDPRLAQRASHLTFQHRSVERPDRIVSVEAPSDWTDARIEAWLDWLDAPETPLRQSVADWANALAARGRAKGAFKRPADAAAFAAELTGSILLGLAAPSAASREVRSAALNLADPEAAGLIHAQAAAARARRLAGGATRALAEALNAVADTVTRCEGPRGHCADPARNPALARAALAARASGASDAEILRAIDGERGPVAGLDAAPGAVRLEACVDRALIAAGAPEAVLAAEAALADGLLLTFDPRDAEVLAEAAVAPSVGLNLAALAHLAGDDFDAAAEHLAQLWATALELATPDDAVATTRPLVLALHGLPDALLSLGEAPSAAGGVAGVIGVGALSAATALADPLGPCEDWTTGAEDRLTALNSRIATLNASEDTRSHRAAQRLGELRADVANRGLRNTTVTLWREDAETALRLGVSPFAAIDVFQTGDGEIGRRLRPALATAIRRAVGDLDGAERWLFGRRTLAEAPGFDQAALRAVGFTDVELEALDRAFADVEGFDDAFREPVLDPGFLRDVLGLTEVGEALLARLGFDDEARGAAARWVFGHPDLRDWPDAPAALADWLSVDPATLEGLCRGIADVAADIPAPTVLALEWRATALDAVRGLGQAATDGRRVVLMSRDEAPARFTLDLPDTPPAGLSPRAAETPPSPERIIERVVERDRTRRKLPDRRKGYIQKAAVGGHKVYIHTGEYEDGELGEIFIDMHKEGAAFRSLMNNFAIAISIGLQYGVPLDEFVDAFVFTRFEPAGRVTGNDSIRSATSILDYIFRELGVSYLDRHELANAQPESLNPDGLGAEPADGAAETVPAARFISKGFARGATPDNLVVVPFGRKRDETPAPDSDGEAVACPACGDFTLQQRGGGWTCDSCGAAPQMQGG
;
A
#
# COMPACT_ATOMS: atom_id res chain seq x y z
N MET A 1 -9.77 14.85 -43.01
CA MET A 1 -8.57 15.60 -42.54
C MET A 1 -7.43 15.45 -43.54
N ARG A 2 -6.46 16.37 -43.53
CA ARG A 2 -5.24 16.33 -44.35
C ARG A 2 -4.04 16.53 -43.45
N PHE A 3 -2.96 15.81 -43.70
CA PHE A 3 -1.71 15.90 -42.95
C PHE A 3 -0.58 16.12 -43.95
N ASP A 4 0.22 17.16 -43.73
CA ASP A 4 1.39 17.43 -44.55
C ASP A 4 2.56 16.55 -44.06
N PRO A 5 3.35 15.95 -44.97
CA PRO A 5 4.47 15.11 -44.60
C PRO A 5 5.58 15.97 -43.99
N ARG A 6 5.74 15.92 -42.66
CA ARG A 6 6.78 16.63 -41.89
C ARG A 6 7.65 15.63 -41.13
N LEU A 7 7.01 14.73 -40.38
CA LEU A 7 7.68 13.77 -39.50
C LEU A 7 8.16 12.55 -40.28
N ALA A 8 7.38 12.06 -41.25
CA ALA A 8 7.73 10.91 -42.06
C ALA A 8 9.03 11.14 -42.85
N GLN A 9 9.20 12.36 -43.40
CA GLN A 9 10.41 12.73 -44.12
C GLN A 9 11.63 12.72 -43.19
N ARG A 10 11.52 13.31 -41.99
CA ARG A 10 12.61 13.33 -41.02
C ARG A 10 12.95 11.91 -40.53
N ALA A 11 11.96 11.07 -40.27
CA ALA A 11 12.15 9.68 -39.87
C ALA A 11 12.82 8.81 -40.95
N SER A 12 12.76 9.20 -42.22
CA SER A 12 13.46 8.51 -43.31
C SER A 12 14.99 8.65 -43.24
N HIS A 13 15.49 9.66 -42.51
CA HIS A 13 16.91 9.90 -42.31
C HIS A 13 17.48 9.26 -41.03
N LEU A 14 16.66 8.57 -40.24
CA LEU A 14 17.10 7.86 -39.05
C LEU A 14 17.99 6.67 -39.43
N THR A 15 19.09 6.51 -38.69
CA THR A 15 19.96 5.34 -38.79
C THR A 15 19.40 4.20 -37.96
N PHE A 16 19.38 3.00 -38.55
CA PHE A 16 18.92 1.77 -37.90
C PHE A 16 20.10 0.83 -37.71
N GLN A 17 20.05 0.05 -36.63
CA GLN A 17 21.04 -0.98 -36.32
C GLN A 17 20.36 -2.26 -35.85
N HIS A 18 20.98 -3.40 -36.14
CA HIS A 18 20.58 -4.67 -35.55
C HIS A 18 21.12 -4.76 -34.12
N ARG A 19 20.22 -4.89 -33.15
CA ARG A 19 20.58 -5.13 -31.74
C ARG A 19 20.13 -6.52 -31.31
N SER A 20 20.91 -7.13 -30.41
CA SER A 20 20.51 -8.36 -29.71
C SER A 20 20.02 -7.93 -28.34
N VAL A 21 18.72 -8.12 -28.11
CA VAL A 21 18.02 -7.69 -26.90
C VAL A 21 17.75 -8.93 -26.05
N GLU A 22 18.27 -8.94 -24.83
CA GLU A 22 18.11 -10.04 -23.89
C GLU A 22 16.76 -9.96 -23.18
N ARG A 23 15.93 -10.96 -23.37
CA ARG A 23 14.63 -11.10 -22.70
C ARG A 23 14.69 -12.21 -21.65
N PRO A 24 13.77 -12.25 -20.67
CA PRO A 24 13.81 -13.24 -19.58
C PRO A 24 13.93 -14.71 -20.01
N ASP A 25 13.46 -15.06 -21.19
CA ASP A 25 13.42 -16.44 -21.72
C ASP A 25 14.24 -16.65 -23.02
N ARG A 26 14.75 -15.59 -23.66
CA ARG A 26 15.40 -15.67 -24.98
C ARG A 26 16.16 -14.40 -25.36
N ILE A 27 17.03 -14.47 -26.35
CA ILE A 27 17.62 -13.29 -27.00
C ILE A 27 16.90 -13.04 -28.32
N VAL A 28 16.46 -11.80 -28.56
CA VAL A 28 15.76 -11.39 -29.78
C VAL A 28 16.66 -10.46 -30.60
N SER A 29 16.77 -10.72 -31.91
CA SER A 29 17.45 -9.80 -32.83
C SER A 29 16.42 -8.87 -33.48
N VAL A 30 16.60 -7.56 -33.31
CA VAL A 30 15.66 -6.54 -33.79
C VAL A 30 16.41 -5.39 -34.47
N GLU A 31 15.83 -4.89 -35.56
CA GLU A 31 16.29 -3.67 -36.21
C GLU A 31 15.56 -2.46 -35.61
N ALA A 32 16.30 -1.55 -34.96
CA ALA A 32 15.76 -0.39 -34.25
C ALA A 32 16.62 0.86 -34.49
N PRO A 33 16.09 2.08 -34.22
CA PRO A 33 16.89 3.30 -34.28
C PRO A 33 18.14 3.22 -33.39
N SER A 34 19.27 3.74 -33.89
CA SER A 34 20.57 3.58 -33.23
C SER A 34 20.70 4.27 -31.87
N ASP A 35 19.87 5.28 -31.63
CA ASP A 35 19.82 6.10 -30.43
C ASP A 35 18.86 5.56 -29.35
N TRP A 36 18.16 4.46 -29.61
CA TRP A 36 17.27 3.85 -28.64
C TRP A 36 18.02 2.89 -27.72
N THR A 37 17.71 2.97 -26.42
CA THR A 37 18.21 2.03 -25.41
C THR A 37 17.54 0.66 -25.55
N ASP A 38 18.18 -0.38 -25.04
CA ASP A 38 17.63 -1.74 -25.09
C ASP A 38 16.30 -1.82 -24.32
N ALA A 39 16.21 -1.21 -23.13
CA ALA A 39 14.96 -1.12 -22.36
C ALA A 39 13.82 -0.45 -23.14
N ARG A 40 14.12 0.59 -23.93
CA ARG A 40 13.13 1.25 -24.79
C ARG A 40 12.66 0.32 -25.90
N ILE A 41 13.58 -0.42 -26.51
CA ILE A 41 13.27 -1.38 -27.57
C ILE A 41 12.40 -2.52 -27.01
N GLU A 42 12.75 -3.08 -25.86
CA GLU A 42 11.98 -4.10 -25.16
C GLU A 42 10.54 -3.66 -24.90
N ALA A 43 10.37 -2.48 -24.30
CA ALA A 43 9.04 -1.95 -24.00
C ALA A 43 8.19 -1.78 -25.28
N TRP A 44 8.79 -1.42 -26.42
CA TRP A 44 8.10 -1.37 -27.71
C TRP A 44 7.73 -2.75 -28.25
N LEU A 45 8.62 -3.74 -28.12
CA LEU A 45 8.34 -5.12 -28.51
C LEU A 45 7.20 -5.71 -27.69
N ASP A 46 7.14 -5.39 -26.40
CA ASP A 46 6.07 -5.82 -25.50
C ASP A 46 4.73 -5.19 -25.84
N TRP A 47 4.70 -3.91 -26.18
CA TRP A 47 3.47 -3.26 -26.62
C TRP A 47 2.94 -3.79 -27.97
N LEU A 48 3.84 -4.14 -28.89
CA LEU A 48 3.47 -4.63 -30.22
C LEU A 48 3.03 -6.11 -30.24
N ASP A 49 3.37 -6.88 -29.20
CA ASP A 49 3.16 -8.34 -29.15
C ASP A 49 3.71 -9.06 -30.41
N ALA A 50 4.80 -8.54 -30.98
CA ALA A 50 5.33 -8.96 -32.28
C ALA A 50 6.86 -9.23 -32.21
N PRO A 51 7.28 -10.41 -31.72
CA PRO A 51 8.67 -10.67 -31.38
C PRO A 51 9.61 -10.93 -32.58
N GLU A 52 9.07 -11.20 -33.79
CA GLU A 52 9.87 -11.63 -34.95
C GLU A 52 9.90 -10.62 -36.12
N THR A 53 9.06 -9.59 -36.09
CA THR A 53 8.99 -8.58 -37.16
C THR A 53 9.86 -7.36 -36.86
N PRO A 54 10.49 -6.72 -37.87
CA PRO A 54 11.20 -5.47 -37.66
C PRO A 54 10.30 -4.40 -37.04
N LEU A 55 10.77 -3.74 -35.99
CA LEU A 55 10.03 -2.73 -35.23
C LEU A 55 9.36 -1.69 -36.13
N ARG A 56 10.11 -1.18 -37.12
CA ARG A 56 9.63 -0.21 -38.10
C ARG A 56 8.40 -0.70 -38.86
N GLN A 57 8.40 -1.97 -39.29
CA GLN A 57 7.31 -2.54 -40.06
C GLN A 57 6.07 -2.75 -39.18
N SER A 58 6.24 -3.28 -37.96
CA SER A 58 5.15 -3.49 -37.01
C SER A 58 4.44 -2.17 -36.65
N VAL A 59 5.20 -1.09 -36.43
CA VAL A 59 4.64 0.25 -36.19
C VAL A 59 3.88 0.76 -37.41
N ALA A 60 4.43 0.58 -38.61
CA ALA A 60 3.78 0.99 -39.85
C ALA A 60 2.47 0.23 -40.09
N ASP A 61 2.45 -1.08 -39.82
CA ASP A 61 1.25 -1.92 -39.97
C ASP A 61 0.14 -1.50 -39.01
N TRP A 62 0.49 -1.20 -37.76
CA TRP A 62 -0.45 -0.63 -36.78
C TRP A 62 -1.01 0.73 -37.25
N ALA A 63 -0.15 1.64 -37.71
CA ALA A 63 -0.57 2.94 -38.21
C ALA A 63 -1.47 2.83 -39.46
N ASN A 64 -1.17 1.89 -40.35
CA ASN A 64 -1.98 1.59 -41.53
C ASN A 64 -3.35 1.02 -41.17
N ALA A 65 -3.44 0.15 -40.16
CA ALA A 65 -4.71 -0.37 -39.67
C ALA A 65 -5.61 0.78 -39.14
N LEU A 66 -5.02 1.71 -38.39
CA LEU A 66 -5.72 2.88 -37.87
C LEU A 66 -6.20 3.82 -39.00
N ALA A 67 -5.34 4.05 -40.00
CA ALA A 67 -5.69 4.84 -41.18
C ALA A 67 -6.83 4.20 -42.00
N ALA A 68 -6.83 2.87 -42.13
CA ALA A 68 -7.90 2.12 -42.76
C ALA A 68 -9.23 2.27 -42.00
N ARG A 69 -9.20 2.24 -40.66
CA ARG A 69 -10.37 2.52 -39.82
C ARG A 69 -10.87 3.95 -40.01
N GLY A 70 -9.98 4.94 -40.06
CA GLY A 70 -10.34 6.33 -40.35
C GLY A 70 -10.97 6.52 -41.73
N ARG A 71 -10.57 5.74 -42.73
CA ARG A 71 -11.24 5.72 -44.04
C ARG A 71 -12.64 5.13 -43.95
N ALA A 72 -12.80 4.00 -43.27
CA ALA A 72 -14.10 3.36 -43.09
C ALA A 72 -15.11 4.29 -42.37
N LYS A 73 -14.62 5.06 -41.39
CA LYS A 73 -15.42 6.05 -40.65
C LYS A 73 -15.59 7.40 -41.38
N GLY A 74 -14.98 7.61 -42.55
CA GLY A 74 -15.10 8.85 -43.32
C GLY A 74 -14.23 10.02 -42.83
N ALA A 75 -13.35 9.82 -41.85
CA ALA A 75 -12.39 10.84 -41.41
C ALA A 75 -11.40 11.25 -42.52
N PHE A 76 -11.08 10.32 -43.43
CA PHE A 76 -10.23 10.55 -44.60
C PHE A 76 -11.02 10.40 -45.90
N LYS A 77 -11.21 11.51 -46.63
CA LYS A 77 -11.93 11.53 -47.91
C LYS A 77 -11.13 10.87 -49.04
N ARG A 78 -9.81 11.01 -49.06
CA ARG A 78 -8.94 10.47 -50.11
C ARG A 78 -8.01 9.39 -49.53
N PRO A 79 -7.70 8.32 -50.29
CA PRO A 79 -6.71 7.32 -49.89
C PRO A 79 -5.33 7.93 -49.56
N ALA A 80 -4.93 8.96 -50.30
CA ALA A 80 -3.67 9.68 -50.06
C ALA A 80 -3.64 10.37 -48.69
N ASP A 81 -4.77 10.90 -48.22
CA ASP A 81 -4.84 11.56 -46.90
C ASP A 81 -4.65 10.54 -45.77
N ALA A 82 -5.21 9.33 -45.93
CA ALA A 82 -5.04 8.24 -44.98
C ALA A 82 -3.59 7.70 -44.98
N ALA A 83 -2.97 7.57 -46.16
CA ALA A 83 -1.58 7.15 -46.27
C ALA A 83 -0.62 8.18 -45.65
N ALA A 84 -0.86 9.48 -45.86
CA ALA A 84 -0.09 10.54 -45.22
C ALA A 84 -0.23 10.52 -43.69
N PHE A 85 -1.45 10.31 -43.17
CA PHE A 85 -1.69 10.11 -41.74
C PHE A 85 -0.90 8.92 -41.17
N ALA A 86 -0.95 7.74 -41.82
CA ALA A 86 -0.20 6.57 -41.37
C ALA A 86 1.31 6.79 -41.37
N ALA A 87 1.83 7.46 -42.41
CA ALA A 87 3.26 7.78 -42.54
C ALA A 87 3.72 8.77 -41.45
N GLU A 88 2.95 9.84 -41.20
CA GLU A 88 3.25 10.81 -40.14
C GLU A 88 3.19 10.17 -38.75
N LEU A 89 2.20 9.30 -38.51
CA LEU A 89 2.05 8.59 -37.24
C LEU A 89 3.26 7.67 -36.99
N THR A 90 3.65 6.89 -38.00
CA THR A 90 4.87 6.06 -37.98
C THR A 90 6.11 6.92 -37.72
N GLY A 91 6.24 8.04 -38.43
CA GLY A 91 7.36 8.97 -38.26
C GLY A 91 7.44 9.52 -36.84
N SER A 92 6.32 9.90 -36.24
CA SER A 92 6.26 10.43 -34.87
C SER A 92 6.76 9.41 -33.82
N ILE A 93 6.43 8.13 -34.01
CA ILE A 93 6.89 7.04 -33.13
C ILE A 93 8.39 6.80 -33.29
N LEU A 94 8.86 6.65 -34.54
CA LEU A 94 10.27 6.32 -34.81
C LEU A 94 11.22 7.45 -34.40
N LEU A 95 10.77 8.71 -34.50
CA LEU A 95 11.51 9.88 -34.00
C LEU A 95 11.46 10.01 -32.47
N GLY A 96 10.71 9.15 -31.77
CA GLY A 96 10.55 9.22 -30.32
C GLY A 96 9.74 10.39 -29.80
N LEU A 97 8.89 10.98 -30.65
CA LEU A 97 8.04 12.11 -30.28
C LEU A 97 6.77 11.66 -29.55
N ALA A 98 6.34 10.42 -29.78
CA ALA A 98 5.11 9.91 -29.19
C ALA A 98 5.13 8.39 -28.99
N ALA A 99 4.46 7.92 -27.94
CA ALA A 99 4.22 6.50 -27.67
C ALA A 99 2.78 6.28 -27.19
N PRO A 100 1.98 5.42 -27.83
CA PRO A 100 0.61 5.12 -27.43
C PRO A 100 0.59 4.26 -26.17
N SER A 101 -0.18 4.56 -25.13
CA SER A 101 -0.28 3.65 -23.97
C SER A 101 -0.84 2.27 -24.36
N ALA A 102 -0.50 1.23 -23.59
CA ALA A 102 -1.26 -0.01 -23.67
C ALA A 102 -2.69 0.31 -23.23
N ALA A 103 -3.70 -0.03 -24.04
CA ALA A 103 -5.09 0.14 -23.62
C ALA A 103 -5.28 -0.63 -22.31
N SER A 104 -5.59 0.08 -21.22
CA SER A 104 -5.81 -0.58 -19.93
C SER A 104 -7.00 -1.53 -20.11
N ARG A 105 -6.75 -2.83 -19.92
CA ARG A 105 -7.82 -3.84 -19.82
C ARG A 105 -8.50 -3.79 -18.45
N GLU A 106 -8.11 -2.85 -17.59
CA GLU A 106 -8.75 -2.68 -16.29
C GLU A 106 -10.23 -2.40 -16.47
N VAL A 107 -11.01 -3.09 -15.64
CA VAL A 107 -12.45 -2.90 -15.56
C VAL A 107 -12.69 -1.44 -15.16
N ARG A 108 -13.51 -0.72 -15.93
CA ARG A 108 -14.01 0.61 -15.56
C ARG A 108 -14.56 0.56 -14.14
N SER A 109 -13.81 1.06 -13.17
CA SER A 109 -14.37 1.34 -11.85
C SER A 109 -15.02 2.71 -11.96
N ALA A 110 -16.33 2.79 -11.69
CA ALA A 110 -16.93 4.10 -11.46
C ALA A 110 -16.22 4.73 -10.25
N ALA A 111 -15.98 6.05 -10.31
CA ALA A 111 -15.45 6.76 -9.17
C ALA A 111 -16.37 6.56 -7.95
N LEU A 112 -15.80 6.14 -6.83
CA LEU A 112 -16.54 5.83 -5.63
C LEU A 112 -17.01 7.12 -4.96
N ASN A 113 -18.32 7.28 -4.76
CA ASN A 113 -18.81 8.39 -3.93
C ASN A 113 -18.63 8.02 -2.45
N LEU A 114 -17.78 8.77 -1.74
CA LEU A 114 -17.49 8.48 -0.32
C LEU A 114 -18.68 8.70 0.61
N ALA A 115 -19.71 9.43 0.16
CA ALA A 115 -20.95 9.59 0.91
C ALA A 115 -21.86 8.34 0.84
N ASP A 116 -21.58 7.39 -0.07
CA ASP A 116 -22.40 6.19 -0.21
C ASP A 116 -22.15 5.22 0.96
N PRO A 117 -23.20 4.62 1.55
CA PRO A 117 -23.05 3.71 2.68
C PRO A 117 -22.16 2.48 2.41
N GLU A 118 -22.07 2.06 1.14
CA GLU A 118 -21.26 0.91 0.71
C GLU A 118 -19.77 1.26 0.53
N ALA A 119 -19.43 2.54 0.46
CA ALA A 119 -18.07 3.00 0.17
C ALA A 119 -17.04 2.50 1.18
N ALA A 120 -17.39 2.49 2.47
CA ALA A 120 -16.52 1.99 3.52
C ALA A 120 -16.15 0.51 3.32
N GLY A 121 -17.13 -0.32 2.97
CA GLY A 121 -16.92 -1.75 2.71
C GLY A 121 -16.00 -1.98 1.52
N LEU A 122 -16.19 -1.23 0.44
CA LEU A 122 -15.37 -1.32 -0.77
C LEU A 122 -13.91 -0.90 -0.51
N ILE A 123 -13.71 0.20 0.21
CA ILE A 123 -12.37 0.68 0.59
C ILE A 123 -11.64 -0.33 1.45
N HIS A 124 -12.29 -0.90 2.47
CA HIS A 124 -11.66 -1.92 3.31
C HIS A 124 -11.33 -3.19 2.51
N ALA A 125 -12.19 -3.61 1.59
CA ALA A 125 -11.94 -4.76 0.73
C ALA A 125 -10.74 -4.53 -0.21
N GLN A 126 -10.66 -3.34 -0.83
CA GLN A 126 -9.54 -2.98 -1.69
C GLN A 126 -8.24 -2.84 -0.89
N ALA A 127 -8.28 -2.22 0.29
CA ALA A 127 -7.12 -2.11 1.18
C ALA A 127 -6.60 -3.50 1.63
N ALA A 128 -7.51 -4.43 1.92
CA ALA A 128 -7.16 -5.82 2.23
C ALA A 128 -6.53 -6.52 1.02
N ALA A 129 -7.09 -6.34 -0.19
CA ALA A 129 -6.53 -6.90 -1.42
C ALA A 129 -5.14 -6.33 -1.74
N ALA A 130 -4.96 -5.01 -1.61
CA ALA A 130 -3.67 -4.33 -1.77
C ALA A 130 -2.61 -4.87 -0.80
N ARG A 131 -2.96 -4.96 0.49
CA ARG A 131 -2.08 -5.56 1.51
C ARG A 131 -1.74 -7.00 1.18
N ALA A 132 -2.71 -7.81 0.77
CA ALA A 132 -2.49 -9.20 0.37
C ALA A 132 -1.53 -9.29 -0.83
N ARG A 133 -1.70 -8.46 -1.86
CA ARG A 133 -0.78 -8.38 -3.02
C ARG A 133 0.65 -8.03 -2.59
N ARG A 134 0.83 -7.01 -1.74
CA ARG A 134 2.16 -6.62 -1.25
C ARG A 134 2.83 -7.72 -0.44
N LEU A 135 2.10 -8.34 0.49
CA LEU A 135 2.62 -9.45 1.31
C LEU A 135 2.96 -10.66 0.45
N ALA A 136 2.10 -11.02 -0.52
CA ALA A 136 2.34 -12.11 -1.45
C ALA A 136 3.55 -11.82 -2.35
N GLY A 137 3.67 -10.61 -2.89
CA GLY A 137 4.81 -10.19 -3.71
C GLY A 137 6.13 -10.27 -2.94
N GLY A 138 6.17 -9.70 -1.72
CA GLY A 138 7.33 -9.78 -0.84
C GLY A 138 7.71 -11.22 -0.47
N ALA A 139 6.74 -12.05 -0.09
CA ALA A 139 6.97 -13.46 0.22
C ALA A 139 7.48 -14.25 -1.00
N THR A 140 6.93 -13.99 -2.19
CA THR A 140 7.34 -14.69 -3.41
C THR A 140 8.75 -14.30 -3.83
N ARG A 141 9.11 -13.00 -3.73
CA ARG A 141 10.48 -12.53 -3.99
C ARG A 141 11.48 -13.15 -3.02
N ALA A 142 11.20 -13.12 -1.71
CA ALA A 142 12.05 -13.72 -0.69
C ALA A 142 12.24 -15.23 -0.89
N LEU A 143 11.18 -15.94 -1.29
CA LEU A 143 11.24 -17.36 -1.63
C LEU A 143 12.10 -17.62 -2.87
N ALA A 144 11.91 -16.84 -3.94
CA ALA A 144 12.68 -16.95 -5.17
C ALA A 144 14.17 -16.68 -4.95
N GLU A 145 14.52 -15.62 -4.21
CA GLU A 145 15.89 -15.30 -3.80
C GLU A 145 16.53 -16.44 -3.01
N ALA A 146 15.80 -17.01 -2.04
CA ALA A 146 16.31 -18.11 -1.22
C ALA A 146 16.54 -19.40 -2.04
N LEU A 147 15.63 -19.73 -2.96
CA LEU A 147 15.79 -20.87 -3.87
C LEU A 147 16.95 -20.65 -4.86
N ASN A 148 17.10 -19.44 -5.39
CA ASN A 148 18.24 -19.08 -6.24
C ASN A 148 19.56 -19.17 -5.47
N ALA A 149 19.59 -18.74 -4.20
CA ALA A 149 20.76 -18.89 -3.34
C ALA A 149 21.14 -20.36 -3.10
N VAL A 150 20.15 -21.27 -2.98
CA VAL A 150 20.39 -22.72 -2.92
C VAL A 150 21.07 -23.20 -4.22
N ALA A 151 20.52 -22.86 -5.38
CA ALA A 151 21.08 -23.24 -6.69
C ALA A 151 22.50 -22.67 -6.91
N ASP A 152 22.70 -21.40 -6.56
CA ASP A 152 24.00 -20.73 -6.69
C ASP A 152 25.05 -21.31 -5.73
N THR A 153 24.64 -21.82 -4.57
CA THR A 153 25.55 -22.48 -3.62
C THR A 153 26.09 -23.79 -4.16
N VAL A 154 25.27 -24.57 -4.88
CA VAL A 154 25.72 -25.79 -5.56
C VAL A 154 26.60 -25.42 -6.76
N THR A 155 26.22 -24.40 -7.52
CA THR A 155 26.93 -23.97 -8.74
C THR A 155 28.33 -23.41 -8.43
N ARG A 156 28.48 -22.67 -7.33
CA ARG A 156 29.75 -22.06 -6.91
C ARG A 156 30.65 -23.00 -6.09
N CYS A 157 30.19 -24.20 -5.77
CA CYS A 157 30.94 -25.15 -4.95
C CYS A 157 32.05 -25.83 -5.77
N GLU A 158 33.29 -25.69 -5.32
CA GLU A 158 34.45 -26.37 -5.89
C GLU A 158 34.59 -27.78 -5.27
N GLY A 159 34.05 -28.80 -5.96
CA GLY A 159 34.14 -30.19 -5.52
C GLY A 159 33.35 -31.18 -6.38
N PRO A 160 33.37 -32.49 -6.06
CA PRO A 160 32.52 -33.46 -6.73
C PRO A 160 31.04 -33.08 -6.57
N ARG A 161 30.27 -33.09 -7.67
CA ARG A 161 28.87 -32.65 -7.68
C ARG A 161 28.02 -33.31 -6.59
N GLY A 162 28.26 -34.59 -6.30
CA GLY A 162 27.55 -35.32 -5.23
C GLY A 162 27.86 -34.84 -3.80
N HIS A 163 29.01 -34.19 -3.56
CA HIS A 163 29.30 -33.53 -2.27
C HIS A 163 28.74 -32.11 -2.22
N CYS A 164 28.79 -31.38 -3.34
CA CYS A 164 28.27 -30.03 -3.44
C CYS A 164 26.73 -29.98 -3.31
N ALA A 165 26.05 -31.03 -3.80
CA ALA A 165 24.59 -31.20 -3.74
C ALA A 165 24.09 -31.92 -2.48
N ASP A 166 24.96 -32.31 -1.55
CA ASP A 166 24.59 -32.98 -0.28
C ASP A 166 24.65 -31.97 0.88
N PRO A 167 23.49 -31.57 1.46
CA PRO A 167 23.44 -30.64 2.59
C PRO A 167 24.22 -31.13 3.82
N ALA A 168 24.41 -32.44 3.99
CA ALA A 168 25.19 -32.98 5.11
C ALA A 168 26.71 -32.76 4.94
N ARG A 169 27.17 -32.53 3.70
CA ARG A 169 28.60 -32.32 3.36
C ARG A 169 28.91 -30.90 2.94
N ASN A 170 27.90 -30.11 2.59
CA ASN A 170 28.02 -28.71 2.22
C ASN A 170 27.27 -27.82 3.25
N PRO A 171 27.98 -27.25 4.24
CA PRO A 171 27.35 -26.41 5.27
C PRO A 171 26.82 -25.07 4.71
N ALA A 172 27.34 -24.58 3.58
CA ALA A 172 26.75 -23.43 2.90
C ALA A 172 25.39 -23.81 2.30
N LEU A 173 25.28 -24.98 1.66
CA LEU A 173 24.01 -25.49 1.13
C LEU A 173 23.00 -25.75 2.25
N ALA A 174 23.43 -26.32 3.39
CA ALA A 174 22.55 -26.51 4.54
C ALA A 174 21.96 -25.20 5.06
N ARG A 175 22.77 -24.14 5.16
CA ARG A 175 22.29 -22.80 5.56
C ARG A 175 21.33 -22.22 4.53
N ALA A 176 21.66 -22.30 3.24
CA ALA A 176 20.78 -21.82 2.16
C ALA A 176 19.44 -22.58 2.13
N ALA A 177 19.46 -23.90 2.32
CA ALA A 177 18.26 -24.73 2.38
C ALA A 177 17.39 -24.42 3.62
N LEU A 178 18.00 -24.19 4.79
CA LEU A 178 17.28 -23.75 5.99
C LEU A 178 16.65 -22.36 5.80
N ALA A 179 17.37 -21.44 5.16
CA ALA A 179 16.83 -20.13 4.81
C ALA A 179 15.66 -20.25 3.82
N ALA A 180 15.78 -21.06 2.76
CA ALA A 180 14.69 -21.33 1.83
C ALA A 180 13.46 -21.92 2.51
N ARG A 181 13.66 -22.88 3.44
CA ARG A 181 12.58 -23.45 4.24
C ARG A 181 11.92 -22.41 5.15
N ALA A 182 12.71 -21.53 5.77
CA ALA A 182 12.19 -20.42 6.57
C ALA A 182 11.37 -19.41 5.74
N SER A 183 11.74 -19.23 4.46
CA SER A 183 10.99 -18.44 3.47
C SER A 183 9.76 -19.15 2.89
N GLY A 184 9.45 -20.38 3.31
CA GLY A 184 8.26 -21.13 2.91
C GLY A 184 8.47 -22.18 1.80
N ALA A 185 9.72 -22.46 1.39
CA ALA A 185 10.00 -23.50 0.40
C ALA A 185 9.65 -24.90 0.93
N SER A 186 8.99 -25.69 0.09
CA SER A 186 8.86 -27.13 0.31
C SER A 186 10.19 -27.85 0.07
N ASP A 187 10.38 -29.01 0.70
CA ASP A 187 11.58 -29.82 0.48
C ASP A 187 11.74 -30.26 -0.99
N ALA A 188 10.62 -30.40 -1.73
CA ALA A 188 10.65 -30.69 -3.16
C ALA A 188 11.23 -29.53 -3.99
N GLU A 189 10.88 -28.29 -3.66
CA GLU A 189 11.44 -27.09 -4.30
C GLU A 189 12.93 -26.93 -4.01
N ILE A 190 13.33 -27.19 -2.76
CA ILE A 190 14.74 -27.17 -2.36
C ILE A 190 15.54 -28.22 -3.16
N LEU A 191 15.01 -29.43 -3.33
CA LEU A 191 15.64 -30.47 -4.14
C LEU A 191 15.77 -30.06 -5.62
N ARG A 192 14.72 -29.48 -6.21
CA ARG A 192 14.77 -28.95 -7.58
C ARG A 192 15.82 -27.83 -7.72
N ALA A 193 15.91 -26.95 -6.73
CA ALA A 193 16.94 -25.90 -6.70
C ALA A 193 18.36 -26.47 -6.58
N ILE A 194 18.55 -27.54 -5.79
CA ILE A 194 19.82 -28.28 -5.73
C ILE A 194 20.18 -28.88 -7.10
N ASP A 195 19.20 -29.35 -7.86
CA ASP A 195 19.38 -29.87 -9.22
C ASP A 195 19.67 -28.78 -10.26
N GLY A 196 19.52 -27.50 -9.89
CA GLY A 196 19.83 -26.33 -10.71
C GLY A 196 18.61 -25.60 -11.26
N GLU A 197 17.39 -25.97 -10.85
CA GLU A 197 16.17 -25.22 -11.18
C GLU A 197 16.21 -23.88 -10.44
N ARG A 198 16.17 -22.78 -11.19
CA ARG A 198 16.06 -21.44 -10.58
C ARG A 198 14.62 -21.18 -10.18
N GLY A 199 14.43 -20.46 -9.08
CA GLY A 199 13.10 -20.01 -8.68
C GLY A 199 12.48 -19.18 -9.81
N PRO A 200 11.14 -19.19 -9.97
CA PRO A 200 10.49 -18.39 -11.01
C PRO A 200 10.81 -16.91 -10.78
N VAL A 201 11.63 -16.30 -11.63
CA VAL A 201 11.90 -14.85 -11.63
C VAL A 201 10.92 -14.12 -12.55
N ALA A 202 10.44 -14.80 -13.59
CA ALA A 202 9.59 -14.21 -14.61
C ALA A 202 8.17 -13.89 -14.07
N GLY A 203 7.82 -12.60 -14.10
CA GLY A 203 6.48 -12.10 -13.76
C GLY A 203 6.27 -11.69 -12.30
N LEU A 204 7.33 -11.71 -11.45
CA LEU A 204 7.24 -11.28 -10.04
C LEU A 204 7.24 -9.76 -9.85
N ASP A 205 7.78 -9.00 -10.81
CA ASP A 205 7.93 -7.55 -10.71
C ASP A 205 6.75 -6.75 -11.27
N ALA A 206 5.84 -7.40 -11.99
CA ALA A 206 4.55 -6.80 -12.29
C ALA A 206 3.61 -7.01 -11.10
N ALA A 207 3.88 -6.33 -9.98
CA ALA A 207 2.76 -5.88 -9.18
C ALA A 207 1.89 -5.09 -10.18
N PRO A 208 0.67 -5.55 -10.54
CA PRO A 208 -0.19 -4.74 -11.40
C PRO A 208 -0.23 -3.37 -10.73
N GLY A 209 0.20 -2.34 -11.48
CA GLY A 209 0.37 -0.98 -10.96
C GLY A 209 -0.81 -0.68 -10.05
N ALA A 210 -0.53 -0.34 -8.79
CA ALA A 210 -1.54 -0.28 -7.72
C ALA A 210 -2.83 0.29 -8.29
N VAL A 211 -3.90 -0.52 -8.37
CA VAL A 211 -5.20 -0.07 -8.89
C VAL A 211 -5.62 1.07 -7.98
N ARG A 212 -5.42 2.30 -8.46
CA ARG A 212 -5.63 3.52 -7.68
C ARG A 212 -7.12 3.66 -7.49
N LEU A 213 -7.56 3.80 -6.24
CA LEU A 213 -8.96 4.06 -5.99
C LEU A 213 -9.26 5.49 -6.45
N GLU A 214 -10.24 5.65 -7.32
CA GLU A 214 -10.81 6.94 -7.68
C GLU A 214 -12.04 7.17 -6.80
N ALA A 215 -12.09 8.32 -6.12
CA ALA A 215 -13.22 8.67 -5.28
C ALA A 215 -13.64 10.13 -5.46
N CYS A 216 -14.94 10.38 -5.28
CA CYS A 216 -15.53 11.71 -5.27
C CYS A 216 -16.17 11.97 -3.90
N VAL A 217 -16.04 13.20 -3.40
CA VAL A 217 -16.61 13.61 -2.12
C VAL A 217 -16.90 15.11 -2.09
N ASP A 218 -17.89 15.52 -1.30
CA ASP A 218 -18.15 16.94 -1.09
C ASP A 218 -16.95 17.62 -0.39
N ARG A 219 -16.49 18.72 -1.00
CA ARG A 219 -15.34 19.52 -0.51
C ARG A 219 -15.51 19.96 0.94
N ALA A 220 -16.71 20.39 1.33
CA ALA A 220 -16.98 20.90 2.67
C ALA A 220 -16.89 19.79 3.72
N LEU A 221 -17.27 18.55 3.38
CA LEU A 221 -17.14 17.40 4.29
C LEU A 221 -15.66 17.08 4.58
N ILE A 222 -14.81 17.10 3.55
CA ILE A 222 -13.37 16.88 3.71
C ILE A 222 -12.73 18.02 4.51
N ALA A 223 -13.03 19.28 4.17
CA ALA A 223 -12.52 20.43 4.89
C ALA A 223 -12.94 20.45 6.37
N ALA A 224 -14.12 19.92 6.69
CA ALA A 224 -14.62 19.81 8.07
C ALA A 224 -14.07 18.59 8.85
N GLY A 225 -13.33 17.69 8.21
CA GLY A 225 -12.84 16.46 8.85
C GLY A 225 -13.95 15.47 9.17
N ALA A 226 -14.99 15.39 8.34
CA ALA A 226 -16.10 14.45 8.49
C ALA A 226 -15.62 12.98 8.39
N PRO A 227 -16.45 11.97 8.76
CA PRO A 227 -16.07 10.56 8.66
C PRO A 227 -15.56 10.14 7.26
N GLU A 228 -16.06 10.76 6.21
CA GLU A 228 -15.62 10.58 4.82
C GLU A 228 -14.15 10.97 4.61
N ALA A 229 -13.65 11.97 5.36
CA ALA A 229 -12.24 12.36 5.33
C ALA A 229 -11.34 11.27 5.94
N VAL A 230 -11.80 10.62 7.01
CA VAL A 230 -11.11 9.48 7.62
C VAL A 230 -11.09 8.30 6.64
N LEU A 231 -12.22 8.04 5.98
CA LEU A 231 -12.32 6.98 5.00
C LEU A 231 -11.41 7.22 3.78
N ALA A 232 -11.34 8.46 3.29
CA ALA A 232 -10.39 8.87 2.25
C ALA A 232 -8.92 8.67 2.72
N ALA A 233 -8.60 9.05 3.95
CA ALA A 233 -7.27 8.87 4.52
C ALA A 233 -6.88 7.38 4.64
N GLU A 234 -7.81 6.52 5.04
CA GLU A 234 -7.57 5.06 5.08
C GLU A 234 -7.30 4.48 3.70
N ALA A 235 -8.06 4.90 2.69
CA ALA A 235 -7.81 4.50 1.29
C ALA A 235 -6.43 4.97 0.80
N ALA A 236 -6.08 6.23 1.08
CA ALA A 236 -4.79 6.81 0.71
C ALA A 236 -3.60 6.05 1.32
N LEU A 237 -3.69 5.68 2.61
CA LEU A 237 -2.65 4.92 3.30
C LEU A 237 -2.56 3.45 2.87
N ALA A 238 -3.60 2.93 2.22
CA ALA A 238 -3.65 1.53 1.82
C ALA A 238 -2.91 1.26 0.51
N ASP A 239 -3.29 1.90 -0.60
CA ASP A 239 -2.71 1.68 -1.95
C ASP A 239 -2.77 2.96 -2.82
N GLY A 240 -2.89 4.13 -2.18
CA GLY A 240 -3.08 5.43 -2.85
C GLY A 240 -4.54 5.75 -3.17
N LEU A 241 -4.86 7.05 -3.18
CA LEU A 241 -6.21 7.57 -3.48
C LEU A 241 -6.11 8.74 -4.46
N LEU A 242 -6.88 8.68 -5.55
CA LEU A 242 -7.18 9.82 -6.41
C LEU A 242 -8.54 10.40 -6.00
N LEU A 243 -8.53 11.52 -5.31
CA LEU A 243 -9.72 12.18 -4.80
C LEU A 243 -10.11 13.37 -5.68
N THR A 244 -11.38 13.42 -6.07
CA THR A 244 -12.00 14.58 -6.69
C THR A 244 -13.05 15.19 -5.76
N PHE A 245 -13.32 16.47 -5.97
CA PHE A 245 -14.36 17.20 -5.24
C PHE A 245 -15.58 17.55 -6.11
N ASP A 246 -15.57 17.10 -7.36
CA ASP A 246 -16.61 17.38 -8.35
C ASP A 246 -16.98 16.06 -9.07
N PRO A 247 -18.27 15.71 -9.15
CA PRO A 247 -18.71 14.47 -9.79
C PRO A 247 -18.34 14.37 -11.27
N ARG A 248 -18.28 15.50 -11.99
CA ARG A 248 -17.93 15.52 -13.41
C ARG A 248 -16.42 15.32 -13.59
N ASP A 249 -15.60 15.91 -12.74
CA ASP A 249 -14.16 15.60 -12.73
C ASP A 249 -13.94 14.09 -12.49
N ALA A 250 -14.75 13.48 -11.62
CA ALA A 250 -14.73 12.04 -11.37
C ALA A 250 -15.14 11.21 -12.60
N GLU A 251 -16.24 11.59 -13.27
CA GLU A 251 -16.72 10.91 -14.49
C GLU A 251 -15.66 10.93 -15.59
N VAL A 252 -15.08 12.11 -15.83
CA VAL A 252 -14.11 12.31 -16.90
C VAL A 252 -12.78 11.62 -16.60
N LEU A 253 -12.31 11.59 -15.35
CA LEU A 253 -11.14 10.77 -14.96
C LEU A 253 -11.40 9.28 -15.20
N ALA A 254 -12.56 8.79 -14.80
CA ALA A 254 -12.95 7.39 -15.02
C ALA A 254 -13.03 7.04 -16.52
N GLU A 255 -13.53 7.96 -17.36
CA GLU A 255 -13.48 7.79 -18.82
C GLU A 255 -12.05 7.84 -19.37
N ALA A 256 -11.20 8.75 -18.85
CA ALA A 256 -9.82 8.92 -19.30
C ALA A 256 -8.90 7.75 -18.90
N ALA A 257 -9.19 7.08 -17.78
CA ALA A 257 -8.44 5.91 -17.30
C ALA A 257 -8.46 4.77 -18.32
N VAL A 258 -9.63 4.52 -18.92
CA VAL A 258 -9.84 3.45 -19.92
C VAL A 258 -9.74 3.93 -21.37
N ALA A 259 -9.68 5.25 -21.61
CA ALA A 259 -9.51 5.79 -22.94
C ALA A 259 -8.12 5.47 -23.51
N PRO A 260 -8.01 5.28 -24.85
CA PRO A 260 -6.72 5.29 -25.52
C PRO A 260 -5.95 6.57 -25.18
N SER A 261 -4.67 6.44 -24.88
CA SER A 261 -3.82 7.57 -24.55
C SER A 261 -2.49 7.51 -25.27
N VAL A 262 -1.78 8.63 -25.29
CA VAL A 262 -0.44 8.76 -25.85
C VAL A 262 0.42 9.60 -24.90
N GLY A 263 1.68 9.23 -24.72
CA GLY A 263 2.69 10.11 -24.18
C GLY A 263 3.38 10.89 -25.30
N LEU A 264 3.56 12.20 -25.13
CA LEU A 264 4.26 13.10 -26.04
C LEU A 264 5.59 13.55 -25.43
N ASN A 265 6.69 13.34 -26.14
CA ASN A 265 8.03 13.74 -25.71
C ASN A 265 8.35 15.15 -26.19
N LEU A 266 8.11 16.14 -25.32
CA LEU A 266 8.32 17.55 -25.65
C LEU A 266 9.81 17.90 -25.78
N ALA A 267 10.68 17.20 -25.05
CA ALA A 267 12.13 17.41 -25.11
C ALA A 267 12.69 17.03 -26.48
N ALA A 268 12.31 15.85 -26.98
CA ALA A 268 12.67 15.39 -28.32
C ALA A 268 12.08 16.31 -29.40
N LEU A 269 10.84 16.78 -29.20
CA LEU A 269 10.20 17.73 -30.12
C LEU A 269 10.93 19.08 -30.16
N ALA A 270 11.31 19.63 -29.01
CA ALA A 270 12.09 20.87 -28.92
C ALA A 270 13.46 20.73 -29.60
N HIS A 271 14.15 19.62 -29.35
CA HIS A 271 15.43 19.32 -30.00
C HIS A 271 15.28 19.21 -31.53
N LEU A 272 14.22 18.56 -31.99
CA LEU A 272 13.98 18.32 -33.41
C LEU A 272 13.52 19.59 -34.15
N ALA A 273 12.59 20.35 -33.57
CA ALA A 273 11.89 21.44 -34.25
C ALA A 273 12.56 22.81 -34.06
N GLY A 274 13.28 23.03 -32.96
CA GLY A 274 13.90 24.32 -32.64
C GLY A 274 12.88 25.46 -32.72
N ASP A 275 13.14 26.46 -33.55
CA ASP A 275 12.28 27.64 -33.73
C ASP A 275 10.87 27.30 -34.29
N ASP A 276 10.70 26.15 -34.96
CA ASP A 276 9.40 25.68 -35.49
C ASP A 276 8.61 24.83 -34.46
N PHE A 277 9.00 24.89 -33.18
CA PHE A 277 8.39 24.09 -32.12
C PHE A 277 6.87 24.22 -32.06
N ASP A 278 6.33 25.45 -32.11
CA ASP A 278 4.90 25.67 -31.96
C ASP A 278 4.09 24.97 -33.07
N ALA A 279 4.52 25.08 -34.33
CA ALA A 279 3.83 24.45 -35.44
C ALA A 279 3.99 22.92 -35.41
N ALA A 280 5.16 22.43 -34.99
CA ALA A 280 5.40 21.00 -34.83
C ALA A 280 4.57 20.40 -33.68
N ALA A 281 4.40 21.12 -32.57
CA ALA A 281 3.58 20.73 -31.43
C ALA A 281 2.09 20.73 -31.78
N GLU A 282 1.58 21.76 -32.46
CA GLU A 282 0.19 21.81 -32.95
C GLU A 282 -0.09 20.63 -33.89
N HIS A 283 0.82 20.36 -34.85
CA HIS A 283 0.70 19.23 -35.78
C HIS A 283 0.74 17.88 -35.08
N LEU A 284 1.67 17.67 -34.14
CA LEU A 284 1.79 16.42 -33.39
C LEU A 284 0.53 16.15 -32.55
N ALA A 285 0.03 17.18 -31.86
CA ALA A 285 -1.20 17.08 -31.07
C ALA A 285 -2.42 16.79 -31.95
N GLN A 286 -2.54 17.44 -33.11
CA GLN A 286 -3.62 17.17 -34.06
C GLN A 286 -3.56 15.74 -34.62
N LEU A 287 -2.37 15.27 -34.99
CA LEU A 287 -2.11 13.93 -35.49
C LEU A 287 -2.55 12.88 -34.46
N TRP A 288 -2.11 13.04 -33.22
CA TRP A 288 -2.40 12.07 -32.17
C TRP A 288 -3.81 12.16 -31.61
N ALA A 289 -4.40 13.34 -31.48
CA ALA A 289 -5.83 13.45 -31.15
C ALA A 289 -6.70 12.71 -32.17
N THR A 290 -6.34 12.78 -33.45
CA THR A 290 -6.99 12.00 -34.51
C THR A 290 -6.76 10.50 -34.34
N ALA A 291 -5.53 10.09 -34.04
CA ALA A 291 -5.20 8.69 -33.81
C ALA A 291 -5.96 8.10 -32.62
N LEU A 292 -6.05 8.81 -31.50
CA LEU A 292 -6.74 8.36 -30.30
C LEU A 292 -8.24 8.17 -30.56
N GLU A 293 -8.92 9.13 -31.20
CA GLU A 293 -10.35 8.97 -31.53
C GLU A 293 -10.59 7.80 -32.51
N LEU A 294 -9.67 7.59 -33.46
CA LEU A 294 -9.73 6.44 -34.35
C LEU A 294 -9.41 5.12 -33.64
N ALA A 295 -8.66 5.15 -32.54
CA ALA A 295 -8.32 3.97 -31.74
C ALA A 295 -9.46 3.59 -30.79
N THR A 296 -10.25 4.55 -30.31
CA THR A 296 -11.39 4.33 -29.41
C THR A 296 -12.36 3.28 -29.96
N PRO A 297 -12.66 2.19 -29.23
CA PRO A 297 -13.59 1.13 -29.68
C PRO A 297 -14.97 1.68 -30.08
N ASP A 298 -15.65 1.00 -31.01
CA ASP A 298 -16.95 1.48 -31.52
C ASP A 298 -18.09 1.32 -30.50
N ASP A 299 -17.94 0.39 -29.56
CA ASP A 299 -18.83 0.11 -28.43
C ASP A 299 -18.49 0.91 -27.17
N ALA A 300 -17.45 1.74 -27.19
CA ALA A 300 -17.06 2.57 -26.06
C ALA A 300 -18.13 3.61 -25.74
N VAL A 301 -18.84 3.41 -24.62
CA VAL A 301 -19.80 4.37 -24.07
C VAL A 301 -19.05 5.39 -23.21
N ALA A 302 -18.61 6.48 -23.87
CA ALA A 302 -17.99 7.64 -23.23
C ALA A 302 -18.75 8.91 -23.63
N THR A 303 -19.28 9.63 -22.64
CA THR A 303 -20.09 10.86 -22.83
C THR A 303 -19.20 12.00 -23.33
N THR A 304 -18.01 12.15 -22.72
CA THR A 304 -17.08 13.26 -22.97
C THR A 304 -16.00 12.93 -24.01
N ARG A 305 -15.75 11.63 -24.22
CA ARG A 305 -14.74 11.09 -25.15
C ARG A 305 -13.36 11.74 -24.94
N PRO A 306 -12.72 11.53 -23.78
CA PRO A 306 -11.50 12.24 -23.41
C PRO A 306 -10.34 11.93 -24.35
N LEU A 307 -9.57 12.98 -24.71
CA LEU A 307 -8.29 12.87 -25.39
C LEU A 307 -7.18 12.95 -24.34
N VAL A 308 -6.44 11.86 -24.17
CA VAL A 308 -5.35 11.78 -23.19
C VAL A 308 -4.01 11.94 -23.90
N LEU A 309 -3.50 13.17 -23.91
CA LEU A 309 -2.24 13.60 -24.53
C LEU A 309 -1.20 13.89 -23.43
N ALA A 310 -0.67 12.83 -22.80
CA ALA A 310 0.22 12.96 -21.65
C ALA A 310 1.53 13.66 -22.03
N LEU A 311 1.85 14.79 -21.39
CA LEU A 311 3.05 15.56 -21.68
C LEU A 311 4.25 15.03 -20.86
N HIS A 312 5.33 14.68 -21.55
CA HIS A 312 6.59 14.26 -20.94
C HIS A 312 7.75 15.19 -21.33
N GLY A 313 8.70 15.37 -20.42
CA GLY A 313 9.90 16.19 -20.67
C GLY A 313 9.60 17.68 -20.84
N LEU A 314 8.54 18.19 -20.19
CA LEU A 314 8.18 19.62 -20.27
C LEU A 314 9.29 20.53 -19.72
N PRO A 315 9.87 20.29 -18.52
CA PRO A 315 11.05 21.01 -18.06
C PRO A 315 12.21 21.01 -19.06
N ASP A 316 12.53 19.84 -19.63
CA ASP A 316 13.63 19.69 -20.59
C ASP A 316 13.39 20.49 -21.88
N ALA A 317 12.14 20.50 -22.37
CA ALA A 317 11.74 21.26 -23.55
C ALA A 317 11.94 22.77 -23.32
N LEU A 318 11.46 23.30 -22.19
CA LEU A 318 11.60 24.72 -21.83
C LEU A 318 13.06 25.12 -21.65
N LEU A 319 13.87 24.30 -20.96
CA LEU A 319 15.32 24.51 -20.84
C LEU A 319 15.99 24.56 -22.21
N SER A 320 15.64 23.63 -23.10
CA SER A 320 16.18 23.57 -24.47
C SER A 320 15.80 24.80 -25.29
N LEU A 321 14.55 25.25 -25.19
CA LEU A 321 14.04 26.46 -25.86
C LEU A 321 14.58 27.76 -25.26
N GLY A 322 15.09 27.72 -24.03
CA GLY A 322 15.63 28.90 -23.35
C GLY A 322 14.59 29.75 -22.66
N GLU A 323 13.59 29.09 -22.11
CA GLU A 323 12.44 29.73 -21.51
C GLU A 323 12.39 29.47 -20.01
N ALA A 324 11.66 30.33 -19.31
CA ALA A 324 11.41 30.18 -17.90
C ALA A 324 10.34 29.10 -17.65
N PRO A 325 10.28 28.51 -16.43
CA PRO A 325 9.21 27.57 -16.06
C PRO A 325 7.79 28.13 -16.29
N SER A 326 7.61 29.45 -16.20
CA SER A 326 6.34 30.15 -16.45
C SER A 326 5.79 30.00 -17.87
N ALA A 327 6.63 29.68 -18.86
CA ALA A 327 6.20 29.49 -20.25
C ALA A 327 5.50 28.12 -20.50
N ALA A 328 5.43 27.25 -19.48
CA ALA A 328 4.73 25.96 -19.55
C ALA A 328 3.28 26.07 -20.06
N GLY A 329 2.57 27.13 -19.66
CA GLY A 329 1.18 27.39 -20.08
C GLY A 329 1.05 27.62 -21.59
N GLY A 330 2.04 28.29 -22.20
CA GLY A 330 2.08 28.52 -23.65
C GLY A 330 2.29 27.22 -24.42
N VAL A 331 3.20 26.36 -23.96
CA VAL A 331 3.47 25.05 -24.59
C VAL A 331 2.21 24.18 -24.54
N ALA A 332 1.57 24.08 -23.37
CA ALA A 332 0.33 23.34 -23.22
C ALA A 332 -0.80 23.94 -24.06
N GLY A 333 -0.89 25.27 -24.15
CA GLY A 333 -1.84 25.98 -24.99
C GLY A 333 -1.73 25.59 -26.46
N VAL A 334 -0.52 25.47 -27.00
CA VAL A 334 -0.28 25.02 -28.38
C VAL A 334 -0.73 23.56 -28.59
N ILE A 335 -0.47 22.67 -27.64
CA ILE A 335 -0.99 21.29 -27.68
C ILE A 335 -2.54 21.30 -27.68
N GLY A 336 -3.15 22.15 -26.84
CA GLY A 336 -4.58 22.36 -26.78
C GLY A 336 -5.19 22.84 -28.11
N VAL A 337 -4.49 23.71 -28.85
CA VAL A 337 -4.90 24.14 -30.21
C VAL A 337 -4.97 22.94 -31.16
N GLY A 338 -3.93 22.11 -31.18
CA GLY A 338 -3.90 20.91 -32.03
C GLY A 338 -5.00 19.91 -31.69
N ALA A 339 -5.23 19.67 -30.39
CA ALA A 339 -6.30 18.80 -29.90
C ALA A 339 -7.69 19.32 -30.29
N LEU A 340 -7.96 20.62 -30.08
CA LEU A 340 -9.23 21.25 -30.43
C LEU A 340 -9.48 21.23 -31.94
N SER A 341 -8.44 21.52 -32.73
CA SER A 341 -8.47 21.45 -34.20
C SER A 341 -8.86 20.05 -34.70
N ALA A 342 -8.30 18.99 -34.11
CA ALA A 342 -8.70 17.62 -34.43
C ALA A 342 -10.14 17.32 -33.99
N ALA A 343 -10.51 17.66 -32.76
CA ALA A 343 -11.83 17.38 -32.20
C ALA A 343 -12.96 18.03 -33.01
N THR A 344 -12.78 19.28 -33.45
CA THR A 344 -13.78 19.96 -34.30
C THR A 344 -13.79 19.41 -35.74
N ALA A 345 -12.63 19.08 -36.30
CA ALA A 345 -12.55 18.50 -37.65
C ALA A 345 -13.17 17.09 -37.74
N LEU A 346 -13.15 16.32 -36.65
CA LEU A 346 -13.75 14.99 -36.55
C LEU A 346 -15.25 15.02 -36.28
N ALA A 347 -15.78 16.12 -35.74
CA ALA A 347 -17.21 16.29 -35.52
C ALA A 347 -17.99 16.26 -36.84
N ASP A 348 -17.41 16.77 -37.94
CA ASP A 348 -18.03 16.77 -39.27
C ASP A 348 -18.35 15.34 -39.79
N PRO A 349 -17.38 14.40 -39.89
CA PRO A 349 -17.65 13.05 -40.38
C PRO A 349 -18.24 12.09 -39.33
N LEU A 350 -17.96 12.28 -38.03
CA LEU A 350 -18.32 11.32 -36.98
C LEU A 350 -19.50 11.77 -36.11
N GLY A 351 -19.93 13.02 -36.25
CA GLY A 351 -20.89 13.66 -35.36
C GLY A 351 -20.27 14.10 -34.03
N PRO A 352 -20.77 15.19 -33.41
CA PRO A 352 -20.34 15.62 -32.09
C PRO A 352 -20.65 14.56 -31.01
N CYS A 353 -19.93 14.59 -29.90
CA CYS A 353 -20.22 13.71 -28.76
C CYS A 353 -21.49 14.16 -27.99
N GLU A 354 -22.00 13.27 -27.14
CA GLU A 354 -23.20 13.52 -26.33
C GLU A 354 -23.03 14.73 -25.41
N ASP A 355 -21.88 14.84 -24.73
CA ASP A 355 -21.56 15.94 -23.83
C ASP A 355 -21.59 17.32 -24.54
N TRP A 356 -21.23 17.37 -25.82
CA TRP A 356 -21.39 18.59 -26.61
C TRP A 356 -22.87 18.88 -26.89
N THR A 357 -23.65 17.87 -27.26
CA THR A 357 -25.07 18.07 -27.60
C THR A 357 -25.91 18.56 -26.43
N THR A 358 -25.54 18.21 -25.20
CA THR A 358 -26.25 18.60 -23.98
C THR A 358 -25.66 19.85 -23.32
N GLY A 359 -24.37 20.17 -23.52
CA GLY A 359 -23.64 21.18 -22.77
C GLY A 359 -22.82 22.19 -23.59
N ALA A 360 -23.14 22.43 -24.87
CA ALA A 360 -22.35 23.28 -25.77
C ALA A 360 -22.03 24.69 -25.21
N GLU A 361 -22.99 25.36 -24.57
CA GLU A 361 -22.78 26.71 -24.02
C GLU A 361 -21.72 26.73 -22.92
N ASP A 362 -21.73 25.74 -22.04
CA ASP A 362 -20.73 25.59 -20.99
C ASP A 362 -19.34 25.33 -21.56
N ARG A 363 -19.24 24.49 -22.62
CA ARG A 363 -17.96 24.21 -23.30
C ARG A 363 -17.40 25.45 -24.00
N LEU A 364 -18.25 26.23 -24.65
CA LEU A 364 -17.85 27.50 -25.26
C LEU A 364 -17.41 28.52 -24.20
N THR A 365 -18.07 28.54 -23.04
CA THR A 365 -17.70 29.39 -21.91
C THR A 365 -16.34 28.98 -21.34
N ALA A 366 -16.10 27.68 -21.16
CA ALA A 366 -14.81 27.14 -20.72
C ALA A 366 -13.69 27.48 -21.71
N LEU A 367 -13.93 27.33 -23.02
CA LEU A 367 -12.98 27.71 -24.07
C LEU A 367 -12.65 29.22 -24.02
N ASN A 368 -13.66 30.08 -23.85
CA ASN A 368 -13.44 31.53 -23.72
C ASN A 368 -12.63 31.87 -22.47
N SER A 369 -12.89 31.18 -21.35
CA SER A 369 -12.11 31.34 -20.11
C SER A 369 -10.65 30.98 -20.34
N ARG A 370 -10.37 29.83 -20.98
CA ARG A 370 -9.01 29.41 -21.36
C ARG A 370 -8.30 30.43 -22.24
N ILE A 371 -8.98 30.96 -23.26
CA ILE A 371 -8.44 32.03 -24.12
C ILE A 371 -8.09 33.28 -23.28
N ALA A 372 -8.96 33.68 -22.35
CA ALA A 372 -8.72 34.82 -21.49
C ALA A 372 -7.53 34.60 -20.54
N THR A 373 -7.41 33.41 -19.93
CA THR A 373 -6.28 33.06 -19.06
C THR A 373 -4.95 33.08 -19.82
N LEU A 374 -4.89 32.49 -21.02
CA LEU A 374 -3.69 32.51 -21.86
C LEU A 374 -3.32 33.94 -22.31
N ASN A 375 -4.32 34.79 -22.59
CA ASN A 375 -4.11 36.21 -22.90
C ASN A 375 -3.66 37.07 -21.72
N ALA A 376 -3.86 36.60 -20.49
CA ALA A 376 -3.42 37.31 -19.28
C ALA A 376 -1.97 36.96 -18.88
N SER A 377 -1.36 35.96 -19.52
CA SER A 377 0.02 35.54 -19.29
C SER A 377 1.01 36.55 -19.87
N GLU A 378 2.18 36.70 -19.27
CA GLU A 378 3.27 37.54 -19.82
C GLU A 378 4.04 36.85 -20.96
N ASP A 379 3.82 35.55 -21.15
CA ASP A 379 4.50 34.72 -22.14
C ASP A 379 3.97 34.91 -23.57
N THR A 380 4.88 35.14 -24.52
CA THR A 380 4.52 35.35 -25.93
C THR A 380 3.89 34.13 -26.60
N ARG A 381 4.24 32.90 -26.19
CA ARG A 381 3.64 31.70 -26.75
C ARG A 381 2.19 31.54 -26.29
N SER A 382 1.90 31.85 -25.03
CA SER A 382 0.55 31.90 -24.46
C SER A 382 -0.37 32.82 -25.28
N HIS A 383 0.11 34.01 -25.66
CA HIS A 383 -0.63 34.92 -26.56
C HIS A 383 -0.89 34.31 -27.95
N ARG A 384 0.10 33.68 -28.56
CA ARG A 384 -0.08 33.01 -29.87
C ARG A 384 -1.09 31.88 -29.80
N ALA A 385 -1.02 31.05 -28.74
CA ALA A 385 -1.98 29.98 -28.51
C ALA A 385 -3.41 30.53 -28.31
N ALA A 386 -3.57 31.59 -27.52
CA ALA A 386 -4.86 32.24 -27.31
C ALA A 386 -5.46 32.78 -28.60
N GLN A 387 -4.65 33.41 -29.45
CA GLN A 387 -5.09 33.88 -30.78
C GLN A 387 -5.59 32.71 -31.64
N ARG A 388 -4.82 31.62 -31.73
CA ARG A 388 -5.21 30.43 -32.50
C ARG A 388 -6.48 29.77 -31.97
N LEU A 389 -6.65 29.67 -30.66
CA LEU A 389 -7.91 29.19 -30.06
C LEU A 389 -9.09 30.11 -30.39
N GLY A 390 -8.88 31.43 -30.39
CA GLY A 390 -9.88 32.42 -30.79
C GLY A 390 -10.33 32.26 -32.25
N GLU A 391 -9.39 31.96 -33.16
CA GLU A 391 -9.67 31.67 -34.56
C GLU A 391 -10.51 30.38 -34.71
N LEU A 392 -10.19 29.33 -33.95
CA LEU A 392 -10.93 28.05 -33.97
C LEU A 392 -12.32 28.14 -33.30
N ARG A 393 -12.53 29.08 -32.38
CA ARG A 393 -13.78 29.21 -31.60
C ARG A 393 -15.04 29.24 -32.47
N ALA A 394 -14.98 29.91 -33.62
CA ALA A 394 -16.12 30.01 -34.53
C ALA A 394 -16.43 28.66 -35.19
N ASP A 395 -15.41 27.91 -35.61
CA ASP A 395 -15.58 26.58 -36.16
C ASP A 395 -16.15 25.60 -35.13
N VAL A 396 -15.67 25.68 -33.88
CA VAL A 396 -16.19 24.88 -32.76
C VAL A 396 -17.68 25.15 -32.54
N ALA A 397 -18.11 26.41 -32.53
CA ALA A 397 -19.52 26.75 -32.37
C ALA A 397 -20.39 26.24 -33.52
N ASN A 398 -19.86 26.20 -34.75
CA ASN A 398 -20.61 25.81 -35.94
C ASN A 398 -20.67 24.30 -36.16
N ARG A 399 -19.56 23.58 -35.92
CA ARG A 399 -19.41 22.15 -36.23
C ARG A 399 -19.58 21.26 -35.00
N GLY A 400 -19.33 21.82 -33.82
CA GLY A 400 -19.26 21.10 -32.56
C GLY A 400 -17.94 20.39 -32.33
N LEU A 401 -17.92 19.55 -31.29
CA LEU A 401 -16.75 18.81 -30.84
C LEU A 401 -17.03 17.31 -30.81
N ARG A 402 -16.11 16.53 -31.41
CA ARG A 402 -16.10 15.08 -31.26
C ARG A 402 -15.60 14.64 -29.89
N ASN A 403 -14.69 15.42 -29.30
CA ASN A 403 -14.08 15.18 -28.01
C ASN A 403 -14.18 16.49 -27.22
N THR A 404 -14.84 16.48 -26.05
CA THR A 404 -15.04 17.70 -25.24
C THR A 404 -14.07 17.82 -24.09
N THR A 405 -13.24 16.80 -23.85
CA THR A 405 -12.23 16.80 -22.79
C THR A 405 -10.86 16.47 -23.34
N VAL A 406 -9.87 17.26 -22.94
CA VAL A 406 -8.44 17.01 -23.10
C VAL A 406 -7.79 16.91 -21.72
N THR A 407 -7.07 15.82 -21.49
CA THR A 407 -6.22 15.62 -20.31
C THR A 407 -4.77 15.54 -20.76
N LEU A 408 -3.89 16.28 -20.08
CA LEU A 408 -2.47 16.39 -20.43
C LEU A 408 -1.56 15.54 -19.55
N TRP A 409 -2.14 14.77 -18.62
CA TRP A 409 -1.40 14.04 -17.59
C TRP A 409 -1.92 12.62 -17.46
N ARG A 410 -1.00 11.66 -17.53
CA ARG A 410 -1.23 10.27 -17.19
C ARG A 410 0.11 9.68 -16.77
N GLU A 411 0.12 9.00 -15.64
CA GLU A 411 1.30 8.26 -15.20
C GLU A 411 1.25 6.87 -15.81
N ASP A 412 2.24 6.57 -16.65
CA ASP A 412 2.40 5.28 -17.29
C ASP A 412 3.90 5.06 -17.51
N ALA A 413 4.50 4.24 -16.65
CA ALA A 413 5.93 3.93 -16.68
C ALA A 413 6.32 3.24 -18.00
N GLU A 414 5.47 2.37 -18.55
CA GLU A 414 5.72 1.68 -19.83
C GLU A 414 5.70 2.66 -21.01
N THR A 415 4.81 3.65 -20.98
CA THR A 415 4.82 4.74 -21.97
C THR A 415 6.08 5.60 -21.84
N ALA A 416 6.49 5.94 -20.62
CA ALA A 416 7.71 6.70 -20.39
C ALA A 416 8.97 5.93 -20.88
N LEU A 417 9.05 4.62 -20.60
CA LEU A 417 10.13 3.75 -21.09
C LEU A 417 10.19 3.73 -22.62
N ARG A 418 9.03 3.59 -23.30
CA ARG A 418 8.95 3.61 -24.77
C ARG A 418 9.31 4.95 -25.39
N LEU A 419 9.08 6.04 -24.69
CA LEU A 419 9.55 7.37 -25.09
C LEU A 419 11.04 7.58 -24.79
N GLY A 420 11.63 6.78 -23.90
CA GLY A 420 12.99 7.00 -23.38
C GLY A 420 13.07 8.26 -22.52
N VAL A 421 12.02 8.58 -21.76
CA VAL A 421 11.95 9.75 -20.89
C VAL A 421 11.96 9.33 -19.42
N SER A 422 12.58 10.15 -18.57
CA SER A 422 12.64 9.97 -17.13
C SER A 422 12.14 11.23 -16.41
N PRO A 423 11.64 11.12 -15.16
CA PRO A 423 11.24 12.28 -14.34
C PRO A 423 12.34 13.33 -14.27
N PHE A 424 11.98 14.60 -14.14
CA PHE A 424 12.97 15.68 -14.17
C PHE A 424 13.93 15.59 -12.98
N ALA A 425 15.23 15.53 -13.27
CA ALA A 425 16.30 15.43 -12.26
C ALA A 425 17.60 16.02 -12.82
N ALA A 426 18.51 16.46 -11.95
CA ALA A 426 19.82 16.95 -12.40
C ALA A 426 20.67 15.86 -13.05
N ILE A 427 20.51 14.62 -12.60
CA ILE A 427 21.27 13.46 -13.08
C ILE A 427 20.37 12.63 -14.00
N ASP A 428 20.90 12.31 -15.18
CA ASP A 428 20.26 11.47 -16.19
C ASP A 428 21.01 10.13 -16.31
N VAL A 429 20.26 9.06 -16.55
CA VAL A 429 20.79 7.71 -16.78
C VAL A 429 20.71 7.41 -18.26
N PHE A 430 21.81 6.93 -18.83
CA PHE A 430 21.90 6.64 -20.26
C PHE A 430 22.57 5.29 -20.52
N GLN A 431 22.31 4.73 -21.70
CA GLN A 431 22.99 3.53 -22.17
C GLN A 431 24.05 3.90 -23.22
N THR A 432 25.25 3.34 -23.10
CA THR A 432 26.31 3.46 -24.11
C THR A 432 26.06 2.50 -25.28
N GLY A 433 26.81 2.66 -26.38
CA GLY A 433 26.65 1.83 -27.58
C GLY A 433 26.99 0.34 -27.39
N ASP A 434 27.82 0.03 -26.39
CA ASP A 434 28.18 -1.32 -25.93
C ASP A 434 27.24 -1.88 -24.86
N GLY A 435 26.20 -1.13 -24.47
CA GLY A 435 25.14 -1.60 -23.58
C GLY A 435 25.34 -1.27 -22.11
N GLU A 436 26.46 -0.64 -21.72
CA GLU A 436 26.70 -0.22 -20.34
C GLU A 436 25.77 0.93 -19.93
N ILE A 437 25.42 0.97 -18.64
CA ILE A 437 24.58 2.01 -18.06
C ILE A 437 25.45 3.05 -17.36
N GLY A 438 25.37 4.29 -17.81
CA GLY A 438 26.10 5.43 -17.25
C GLY A 438 25.19 6.48 -16.64
N ARG A 439 25.77 7.37 -15.84
CA ARG A 439 25.13 8.57 -15.29
C ARG A 439 25.80 9.80 -15.87
N ARG A 440 25.02 10.84 -16.18
CA ARG A 440 25.52 12.12 -16.71
C ARG A 440 24.69 13.29 -16.20
N LEU A 441 25.24 14.50 -16.28
CA LEU A 441 24.41 15.70 -16.11
C LEU A 441 23.33 15.70 -17.19
N ARG A 442 22.08 15.96 -16.78
CA ARG A 442 20.94 15.94 -17.70
C ARG A 442 21.18 16.86 -18.90
N PRO A 443 21.04 16.37 -20.16
CA PRO A 443 21.43 17.13 -21.36
C PRO A 443 20.77 18.52 -21.50
N ALA A 444 19.51 18.65 -21.07
CA ALA A 444 18.81 19.93 -21.09
C ALA A 444 19.45 20.97 -20.15
N LEU A 445 19.84 20.55 -18.94
CA LEU A 445 20.56 21.40 -17.98
C LEU A 445 21.98 21.71 -18.47
N ALA A 446 22.70 20.73 -19.02
CA ALA A 446 24.02 20.96 -19.60
C ALA A 446 23.97 22.00 -20.73
N THR A 447 22.96 21.93 -21.60
CA THR A 447 22.72 22.90 -22.68
C THR A 447 22.40 24.28 -22.12
N ALA A 448 21.56 24.35 -21.08
CA ALA A 448 21.18 25.60 -20.44
C ALA A 448 22.35 26.28 -19.71
N ILE A 449 23.20 25.51 -19.01
CA ILE A 449 24.43 26.00 -18.36
C ILE A 449 25.40 26.56 -19.39
N ARG A 450 25.63 25.84 -20.50
CA ARG A 450 26.48 26.34 -21.60
C ARG A 450 25.95 27.64 -22.21
N ARG A 451 24.64 27.71 -22.48
CA ARG A 451 23.99 28.93 -23.00
C ARG A 451 24.12 30.10 -22.02
N ALA A 452 24.09 29.84 -20.72
CA ALA A 452 24.29 30.82 -19.66
C ALA A 452 25.77 31.13 -19.36
N VAL A 453 26.72 30.53 -20.11
CA VAL A 453 28.18 30.68 -19.90
C VAL A 453 28.62 30.25 -18.48
N GLY A 454 28.00 29.19 -17.94
CA GLY A 454 28.36 28.61 -16.65
C GLY A 454 29.46 27.54 -16.71
N ASP A 455 30.01 27.19 -15.54
CA ASP A 455 31.01 26.12 -15.40
C ASP A 455 30.35 24.72 -15.41
N LEU A 456 30.39 24.06 -16.57
CA LEU A 456 29.84 22.71 -16.73
C LEU A 456 30.59 21.68 -15.86
N ASP A 457 31.92 21.78 -15.82
CA ASP A 457 32.75 20.85 -15.04
C ASP A 457 32.53 21.08 -13.54
N GLY A 458 32.26 22.32 -13.14
CA GLY A 458 31.79 22.69 -11.80
C GLY A 458 30.49 22.00 -11.43
N ALA A 459 29.49 22.03 -12.31
CA ALA A 459 28.21 21.36 -12.10
C ALA A 459 28.35 19.84 -12.01
N GLU A 460 29.16 19.23 -12.88
CA GLU A 460 29.40 17.78 -12.85
C GLU A 460 30.15 17.35 -11.57
N ARG A 461 31.19 18.10 -11.17
CA ARG A 461 31.89 17.85 -9.90
C ARG A 461 30.98 18.02 -8.69
N TRP A 462 30.03 18.95 -8.75
CA TRP A 462 29.02 19.12 -7.70
C TRP A 462 28.10 17.91 -7.59
N LEU A 463 27.62 17.38 -8.72
CA LEU A 463 26.67 16.26 -8.74
C LEU A 463 27.30 14.88 -8.47
N PHE A 464 28.49 14.63 -9.00
CA PHE A 464 29.15 13.32 -8.92
C PHE A 464 30.22 13.21 -7.84
N GLY A 465 30.57 14.35 -7.23
CA GLY A 465 31.62 14.45 -6.24
C GLY A 465 33.02 14.26 -6.84
N ARG A 466 34.01 14.13 -5.97
CA ARG A 466 35.44 14.01 -6.35
C ARG A 466 36.01 12.62 -6.20
N ARG A 467 35.26 11.69 -5.58
CA ARG A 467 35.73 10.34 -5.24
C ARG A 467 37.04 10.32 -4.45
N THR A 468 37.28 11.34 -3.62
CA THR A 468 38.44 11.43 -2.72
C THR A 468 38.15 12.30 -1.50
N LEU A 469 38.82 12.02 -0.39
CA LEU A 469 38.80 12.84 0.82
C LEU A 469 39.78 14.01 0.81
N ALA A 470 40.57 14.16 -0.25
CA ALA A 470 41.46 15.31 -0.39
C ALA A 470 40.64 16.61 -0.28
N GLU A 471 41.02 17.46 0.67
CA GLU A 471 40.38 18.76 0.97
C GLU A 471 38.90 18.65 1.39
N ALA A 472 38.44 17.48 1.83
CA ALA A 472 37.07 17.30 2.31
C ALA A 472 36.80 18.17 3.56
N PRO A 473 35.73 19.00 3.58
CA PRO A 473 35.46 19.91 4.69
C PRO A 473 35.22 19.17 6.01
N GLY A 474 36.06 19.44 7.02
CA GLY A 474 35.92 18.87 8.37
C GLY A 474 36.24 17.38 8.51
N PHE A 475 36.63 16.70 7.42
CA PHE A 475 36.85 15.26 7.39
C PHE A 475 37.91 14.91 6.32
N ASP A 476 39.02 15.67 6.25
CA ASP A 476 40.07 15.40 5.28
C ASP A 476 41.03 14.29 5.76
N GLN A 477 42.00 13.95 4.93
CA GLN A 477 43.04 12.99 5.30
C GLN A 477 43.85 13.43 6.54
N ALA A 478 43.98 14.72 6.82
CA ALA A 478 44.68 15.20 8.01
C ALA A 478 43.88 14.92 9.29
N ALA A 479 42.56 15.08 9.25
CA ALA A 479 41.65 14.74 10.33
C ALA A 479 41.68 13.23 10.64
N LEU A 480 41.68 12.37 9.61
CA LEU A 480 41.79 10.92 9.78
C LEU A 480 43.15 10.50 10.37
N ARG A 481 44.26 11.12 9.95
CA ARG A 481 45.58 10.86 10.56
C ARG A 481 45.61 11.23 12.05
N ALA A 482 44.90 12.28 12.46
CA ALA A 482 44.84 12.70 13.86
C ALA A 482 44.18 11.66 14.79
N VAL A 483 43.30 10.81 14.24
CA VAL A 483 42.64 9.73 14.99
C VAL A 483 43.28 8.35 14.78
N GLY A 484 44.41 8.28 14.07
CA GLY A 484 45.25 7.07 13.99
C GLY A 484 45.25 6.34 12.64
N PHE A 485 44.62 6.88 11.58
CA PHE A 485 44.72 6.28 10.24
C PHE A 485 46.14 6.47 9.67
N THR A 486 46.70 5.41 9.08
CA THR A 486 48.00 5.49 8.39
C THR A 486 47.81 5.74 6.89
N ASP A 487 48.90 6.01 6.17
CA ASP A 487 48.85 6.22 4.73
C ASP A 487 48.34 4.97 3.98
N VAL A 488 48.55 3.76 4.53
CA VAL A 488 48.04 2.51 3.93
C VAL A 488 46.52 2.47 3.95
N GLU A 489 45.90 2.80 5.08
CA GLU A 489 44.42 2.83 5.18
C GLU A 489 43.83 3.97 4.37
N LEU A 490 44.49 5.14 4.32
CA LEU A 490 44.02 6.26 3.49
C LEU A 490 44.05 5.92 1.99
N GLU A 491 45.11 5.26 1.51
CA GLU A 491 45.16 4.75 0.14
C GLU A 491 44.15 3.64 -0.14
N ALA A 492 43.78 2.84 0.88
CA ALA A 492 42.71 1.86 0.76
C ALA A 492 41.33 2.55 0.64
N LEU A 493 41.08 3.60 1.44
CA LEU A 493 39.86 4.39 1.38
C LEU A 493 39.71 5.12 0.03
N ASP A 494 40.74 5.82 -0.44
CA ASP A 494 40.69 6.54 -1.72
C ASP A 494 40.44 5.57 -2.90
N ARG A 495 40.99 4.35 -2.85
CA ARG A 495 40.65 3.30 -3.83
C ARG A 495 39.21 2.82 -3.68
N ALA A 496 38.75 2.58 -2.46
CA ALA A 496 37.41 2.09 -2.21
C ALA A 496 36.32 3.07 -2.66
N PHE A 497 36.52 4.39 -2.52
CA PHE A 497 35.54 5.40 -2.95
C PHE A 497 35.22 5.37 -4.45
N ALA A 498 36.06 4.76 -5.28
CA ALA A 498 35.75 4.51 -6.69
C ALA A 498 34.64 3.46 -6.86
N ASP A 499 34.61 2.45 -5.99
CA ASP A 499 33.80 1.24 -6.15
C ASP A 499 32.61 1.17 -5.19
N VAL A 500 32.69 1.78 -4.01
CA VAL A 500 31.59 1.76 -3.04
C VAL A 500 30.47 2.72 -3.44
N GLU A 501 29.24 2.38 -3.06
CA GLU A 501 28.06 3.23 -3.27
C GLU A 501 27.75 4.13 -2.07
N GLY A 502 28.12 3.71 -0.85
CA GLY A 502 27.90 4.44 0.39
C GLY A 502 29.18 4.96 1.02
N PHE A 503 29.10 6.13 1.66
CA PHE A 503 30.25 6.72 2.35
C PHE A 503 30.74 5.86 3.51
N ASP A 504 29.81 5.35 4.33
CA ASP A 504 30.17 4.52 5.49
C ASP A 504 30.73 3.15 5.08
N ASP A 505 30.42 2.65 3.88
CA ASP A 505 30.89 1.35 3.38
C ASP A 505 32.40 1.31 3.14
N ALA A 506 32.99 2.46 2.78
CA ALA A 506 34.45 2.58 2.68
C ALA A 506 35.15 2.34 4.03
N PHE A 507 34.47 2.55 5.15
CA PHE A 507 35.05 2.39 6.49
C PHE A 507 34.73 1.02 7.12
N ARG A 508 34.30 0.05 6.33
CA ARG A 508 33.97 -1.31 6.79
C ARG A 508 34.99 -2.34 6.31
N GLU A 509 34.92 -3.54 6.88
CA GLU A 509 35.64 -4.70 6.32
C GLU A 509 35.03 -5.05 4.94
N PRO A 510 35.84 -5.44 3.93
CA PRO A 510 37.28 -5.69 3.99
C PRO A 510 38.16 -4.48 3.62
N VAL A 511 37.59 -3.29 3.42
CA VAL A 511 38.36 -2.11 3.00
C VAL A 511 39.38 -1.71 4.06
N LEU A 512 38.94 -1.67 5.32
CA LEU A 512 39.82 -1.51 6.48
C LEU A 512 40.18 -2.88 7.05
N ASP A 513 41.48 -3.07 7.33
CA ASP A 513 41.99 -4.34 7.86
C ASP A 513 41.47 -4.61 9.29
N PRO A 514 41.00 -5.84 9.60
CA PRO A 514 40.50 -6.18 10.93
C PRO A 514 41.55 -6.08 12.05
N GLY A 515 42.84 -6.23 11.71
CA GLY A 515 43.96 -5.99 12.60
C GLY A 515 44.12 -4.50 12.90
N PHE A 516 44.03 -3.63 11.89
CA PHE A 516 44.01 -2.17 12.10
C PHE A 516 42.85 -1.74 13.01
N LEU A 517 41.62 -2.20 12.73
CA LEU A 517 40.44 -1.85 13.54
C LEU A 517 40.57 -2.27 15.01
N ARG A 518 41.16 -3.44 15.29
CA ARG A 518 41.33 -3.96 16.65
C ARG A 518 42.59 -3.44 17.35
N ASP A 519 43.73 -3.51 16.69
CA ASP A 519 45.05 -3.32 17.29
C ASP A 519 45.46 -1.83 17.31
N VAL A 520 45.01 -1.04 16.33
CA VAL A 520 45.31 0.40 16.24
C VAL A 520 44.15 1.25 16.79
N LEU A 521 42.92 0.99 16.35
CA LEU A 521 41.75 1.76 16.79
C LEU A 521 41.09 1.21 18.07
N GLY A 522 41.47 0.02 18.53
CA GLY A 522 40.98 -0.55 19.79
C GLY A 522 39.52 -1.03 19.75
N LEU A 523 38.97 -1.33 18.57
CA LEU A 523 37.55 -1.63 18.39
C LEU A 523 37.32 -3.14 18.26
N THR A 524 36.62 -3.74 19.24
CA THR A 524 36.31 -5.18 19.27
C THR A 524 35.01 -5.56 18.56
N GLU A 525 34.12 -4.59 18.32
CA GLU A 525 32.88 -4.74 17.54
C GLU A 525 32.83 -3.62 16.49
N VAL A 526 32.87 -4.00 15.22
CA VAL A 526 32.77 -3.10 14.07
C VAL A 526 31.29 -3.05 13.68
N GLY A 527 30.63 -1.94 14.02
CA GLY A 527 29.23 -1.67 13.65
C GLY A 527 29.12 -0.43 12.78
N GLU A 528 27.91 -0.09 12.35
CA GLU A 528 27.64 1.04 11.44
C GLU A 528 28.07 2.42 11.96
N ALA A 529 28.46 2.53 13.24
CA ALA A 529 28.81 3.78 13.92
C ALA A 529 30.34 4.00 14.14
N LEU A 530 31.21 3.40 13.33
CA LEU A 530 32.68 3.56 13.46
C LEU A 530 33.10 5.04 13.53
N LEU A 531 32.63 5.86 12.59
CA LEU A 531 33.01 7.27 12.50
C LEU A 531 32.54 8.08 13.70
N ALA A 532 31.33 7.79 14.20
CA ALA A 532 30.80 8.42 15.41
C ALA A 532 31.63 8.06 16.64
N ARG A 533 32.11 6.81 16.75
CA ARG A 533 33.01 6.39 17.84
C ARG A 533 34.39 7.04 17.78
N LEU A 534 34.85 7.40 16.58
CA LEU A 534 36.10 8.13 16.36
C LEU A 534 35.96 9.64 16.63
N GLY A 535 34.78 10.11 17.02
CA GLY A 535 34.54 11.51 17.40
C GLY A 535 34.22 12.44 16.24
N PHE A 536 33.92 11.90 15.06
CA PHE A 536 33.40 12.70 13.95
C PHE A 536 31.90 12.89 14.12
N ASP A 537 31.46 14.15 14.04
CA ASP A 537 30.04 14.48 14.06
C ASP A 537 29.35 14.14 12.72
N ASP A 538 28.02 14.04 12.77
CA ASP A 538 27.20 13.71 11.61
C ASP A 538 27.20 14.82 10.54
N GLU A 539 27.49 16.06 10.91
CA GLU A 539 27.52 17.20 10.00
C GLU A 539 28.76 17.16 9.11
N ALA A 540 29.95 16.99 9.70
CA ALA A 540 31.22 16.80 9.00
C ALA A 540 31.18 15.53 8.15
N ARG A 541 30.64 14.43 8.69
CA ARG A 541 30.43 13.19 7.94
C ARG A 541 29.53 13.43 6.72
N GLY A 542 28.41 14.14 6.89
CA GLY A 542 27.51 14.48 5.78
C GLY A 542 28.15 15.41 4.75
N ALA A 543 28.96 16.38 5.18
CA ALA A 543 29.70 17.27 4.29
C ALA A 543 30.76 16.52 3.48
N ALA A 544 31.49 15.60 4.13
CA ALA A 544 32.47 14.72 3.48
C ALA A 544 31.81 13.77 2.49
N ALA A 545 30.68 13.16 2.85
CA ALA A 545 29.91 12.31 1.96
C ALA A 545 29.49 13.06 0.69
N ARG A 546 28.99 14.30 0.83
CA ARG A 546 28.64 15.16 -0.32
C ARG A 546 29.87 15.59 -1.14
N TRP A 547 31.02 15.80 -0.50
CA TRP A 547 32.27 16.09 -1.21
C TRP A 547 32.74 14.92 -2.08
N VAL A 548 32.67 13.70 -1.54
CA VAL A 548 33.12 12.47 -2.19
C VAL A 548 32.14 12.01 -3.27
N PHE A 549 30.85 11.92 -2.95
CA PHE A 549 29.81 11.33 -3.82
C PHE A 549 28.94 12.35 -4.56
N GLY A 550 29.07 13.63 -4.20
CA GLY A 550 28.32 14.72 -4.80
C GLY A 550 26.97 14.99 -4.14
N HIS A 551 26.21 15.84 -4.80
CA HIS A 551 24.88 16.30 -4.38
C HIS A 551 23.79 15.71 -5.29
N PRO A 552 22.57 15.51 -4.77
CA PRO A 552 21.47 14.96 -5.57
C PRO A 552 20.96 15.92 -6.66
N ASP A 553 21.18 17.22 -6.49
CA ASP A 553 20.71 18.28 -7.38
C ASP A 553 21.64 19.51 -7.36
N LEU A 554 21.28 20.54 -8.13
CA LEU A 554 22.07 21.76 -8.33
C LEU A 554 21.56 22.98 -7.53
N ARG A 555 20.63 22.82 -6.58
CA ARG A 555 19.99 23.97 -5.89
C ARG A 555 20.97 24.82 -5.09
N ASP A 556 21.84 24.15 -4.35
CA ASP A 556 22.83 24.80 -3.48
C ASP A 556 24.19 24.98 -4.15
N TRP A 557 24.27 24.79 -5.48
CA TRP A 557 25.52 24.92 -6.21
C TRP A 557 25.96 26.40 -6.26
N PRO A 558 27.06 26.79 -5.60
CA PRO A 558 27.42 28.21 -5.43
C PRO A 558 27.75 28.93 -6.74
N ASP A 559 28.25 28.20 -7.75
CA ASP A 559 28.65 28.75 -9.05
C ASP A 559 27.52 28.67 -10.09
N ALA A 560 26.29 28.40 -9.66
CA ALA A 560 25.14 28.32 -10.54
C ALA A 560 24.90 29.65 -11.29
N PRO A 561 24.73 29.62 -12.63
CA PRO A 561 24.43 30.83 -13.40
C PRO A 561 23.11 31.48 -12.96
N ALA A 562 23.11 32.80 -12.76
CA ALA A 562 21.92 33.54 -12.34
C ALA A 562 20.71 33.37 -13.29
N ALA A 563 20.96 33.10 -14.57
CA ALA A 563 19.90 32.82 -15.56
C ALA A 563 19.14 31.50 -15.29
N LEU A 564 19.67 30.62 -14.45
CA LEU A 564 19.04 29.35 -14.05
C LEU A 564 18.45 29.40 -12.64
N ALA A 565 18.43 30.58 -11.98
CA ALA A 565 17.95 30.70 -10.60
C ALA A 565 16.53 30.13 -10.42
N ASP A 566 15.61 30.43 -11.35
CA ASP A 566 14.24 29.91 -11.29
C ASP A 566 14.19 28.38 -11.40
N TRP A 567 15.06 27.80 -12.23
CA TRP A 567 15.19 26.35 -12.43
C TRP A 567 15.81 25.61 -11.25
N LEU A 568 16.59 26.31 -10.43
CA LEU A 568 17.36 25.75 -9.31
C LEU A 568 16.82 26.20 -7.94
N SER A 569 15.65 26.83 -7.90
CA SER A 569 15.07 27.41 -6.70
C SER A 569 14.40 26.40 -5.75
N VAL A 570 13.93 25.27 -6.30
CA VAL A 570 13.23 24.19 -5.59
C VAL A 570 13.72 22.84 -6.10
N ASP A 571 13.39 21.75 -5.41
CA ASP A 571 13.84 20.43 -5.85
C ASP A 571 13.22 20.08 -7.22
N PRO A 572 13.88 19.21 -8.02
CA PRO A 572 13.44 18.91 -9.37
C PRO A 572 11.99 18.39 -9.47
N ALA A 573 11.52 17.60 -8.49
CA ALA A 573 10.16 17.06 -8.50
C ALA A 573 9.12 18.17 -8.25
N THR A 574 9.39 19.05 -7.27
CA THR A 574 8.58 20.24 -7.03
C THR A 574 8.54 21.16 -8.25
N LEU A 575 9.68 21.37 -8.93
CA LEU A 575 9.73 22.21 -10.13
C LEU A 575 8.92 21.61 -11.28
N GLU A 576 9.02 20.29 -11.49
CA GLU A 576 8.20 19.60 -12.48
C GLU A 576 6.72 19.77 -12.15
N GLY A 577 6.32 19.60 -10.88
CA GLY A 577 4.96 19.85 -10.40
C GLY A 577 4.47 21.28 -10.67
N LEU A 578 5.31 22.30 -10.47
CA LEU A 578 5.01 23.70 -10.80
C LEU A 578 4.77 23.88 -12.29
N CYS A 579 5.63 23.32 -13.15
CA CYS A 579 5.46 23.39 -14.60
C CYS A 579 4.15 22.73 -15.05
N ARG A 580 3.81 21.56 -14.47
CA ARG A 580 2.54 20.86 -14.73
C ARG A 580 1.34 21.71 -14.32
N GLY A 581 1.36 22.29 -13.13
CA GLY A 581 0.28 23.16 -12.63
C GLY A 581 0.07 24.42 -13.48
N ILE A 582 1.13 24.99 -14.06
CA ILE A 582 1.01 26.12 -15.00
C ILE A 582 0.44 25.66 -16.35
N ALA A 583 0.85 24.48 -16.82
CA ALA A 583 0.37 23.88 -18.06
C ALA A 583 -1.12 23.46 -18.01
N ASP A 584 -1.70 23.29 -16.81
CA ASP A 584 -3.12 22.94 -16.63
C ASP A 584 -4.12 23.91 -17.27
N VAL A 585 -3.70 25.14 -17.60
CA VAL A 585 -4.53 26.10 -18.34
C VAL A 585 -5.13 25.49 -19.62
N ALA A 586 -4.43 24.55 -20.27
CA ALA A 586 -4.86 23.92 -21.50
C ALA A 586 -5.62 22.60 -21.31
N ALA A 587 -5.65 22.05 -20.09
CA ALA A 587 -6.36 20.82 -19.77
C ALA A 587 -7.78 21.12 -19.25
N ASP A 588 -8.72 20.20 -19.47
CA ASP A 588 -10.07 20.29 -18.90
C ASP A 588 -10.11 19.74 -17.46
N ILE A 589 -9.23 18.77 -17.19
CA ILE A 589 -8.91 18.27 -15.85
C ILE A 589 -7.47 18.62 -15.50
N PRO A 590 -7.22 19.24 -14.33
CA PRO A 590 -5.87 19.59 -13.92
C PRO A 590 -5.05 18.35 -13.54
N ALA A 591 -3.73 18.49 -13.55
CA ALA A 591 -2.84 17.51 -12.96
C ALA A 591 -3.29 17.22 -11.52
N PRO A 592 -3.31 15.94 -11.10
CA PRO A 592 -3.50 15.63 -9.69
C PRO A 592 -2.45 16.36 -8.86
N THR A 593 -2.89 17.13 -7.86
CA THR A 593 -1.97 17.69 -6.87
C THR A 593 -1.47 16.53 -6.01
N VAL A 594 -0.19 16.19 -6.14
CA VAL A 594 0.41 15.10 -5.36
C VAL A 594 0.66 15.57 -3.93
N LEU A 595 0.02 14.91 -2.97
CA LEU A 595 0.28 15.06 -1.56
C LEU A 595 1.09 13.85 -1.10
N ALA A 596 2.41 14.04 -1.06
CA ALA A 596 3.33 13.04 -0.51
C ALA A 596 3.15 12.98 1.02
N LEU A 597 2.80 11.80 1.51
CA LEU A 597 2.80 11.46 2.91
C LEU A 597 4.14 10.82 3.25
N GLU A 598 4.76 11.27 4.33
CA GLU A 598 5.97 10.62 4.85
C GLU A 598 5.69 9.13 5.13
N TRP A 599 6.70 8.28 4.96
CA TRP A 599 6.50 6.83 4.99
C TRP A 599 5.99 6.28 6.32
N ARG A 600 5.97 7.04 7.43
CA ARG A 600 5.35 6.72 8.73
C ARG A 600 4.06 7.50 9.01
N ALA A 601 3.57 8.29 8.06
CA ALA A 601 2.37 9.11 8.23
C ALA A 601 1.17 8.30 8.75
N THR A 602 0.42 8.94 9.64
CA THR A 602 -0.79 8.38 10.26
C THR A 602 -2.04 8.79 9.50
N ALA A 603 -3.19 8.16 9.80
CA ALA A 603 -4.47 8.57 9.23
C ALA A 603 -4.81 10.03 9.55
N LEU A 604 -4.39 10.53 10.71
CA LEU A 604 -4.61 11.93 11.09
C LEU A 604 -3.80 12.90 10.22
N ASP A 605 -2.56 12.54 9.87
CA ASP A 605 -1.72 13.36 8.98
C ASP A 605 -2.33 13.42 7.57
N ALA A 606 -2.83 12.29 7.08
CA ALA A 606 -3.55 12.20 5.81
C ALA A 606 -4.85 13.05 5.82
N VAL A 607 -5.68 12.96 6.87
CA VAL A 607 -6.90 13.80 7.01
C VAL A 607 -6.56 15.29 6.96
N ARG A 608 -5.50 15.72 7.66
CA ARG A 608 -5.06 17.13 7.62
C ARG A 608 -4.63 17.55 6.22
N GLY A 609 -3.86 16.73 5.53
CA GLY A 609 -3.43 16.98 4.15
C GLY A 609 -4.62 17.13 3.19
N LEU A 610 -5.60 16.23 3.28
CA LEU A 610 -6.82 16.29 2.48
C LEU A 610 -7.67 17.53 2.82
N GLY A 611 -7.83 17.85 4.11
CA GLY A 611 -8.56 19.03 4.56
C GLY A 611 -7.93 20.35 4.08
N GLN A 612 -6.59 20.43 4.10
CA GLN A 612 -5.87 21.58 3.54
C GLN A 612 -6.07 21.69 2.03
N ALA A 613 -5.94 20.59 1.29
CA ALA A 613 -6.15 20.60 -0.16
C ALA A 613 -7.59 20.98 -0.55
N ALA A 614 -8.59 20.54 0.24
CA ALA A 614 -9.97 20.95 0.07
C ALA A 614 -10.14 22.48 0.30
N THR A 615 -9.50 23.01 1.34
CA THR A 615 -9.51 24.45 1.69
C THR A 615 -8.81 25.30 0.63
N ASP A 616 -7.70 24.81 0.07
CA ASP A 616 -6.91 25.47 -0.97
C ASP A 616 -7.60 25.48 -2.35
N GLY A 617 -8.80 24.91 -2.47
CA GLY A 617 -9.51 24.90 -3.74
C GLY A 617 -9.00 23.87 -4.75
N ARG A 618 -8.18 22.88 -4.34
CA ARG A 618 -7.67 21.84 -5.25
C ARG A 618 -8.83 21.05 -5.85
N ARG A 619 -8.78 20.71 -7.14
CA ARG A 619 -9.83 19.95 -7.85
C ARG A 619 -9.61 18.45 -7.78
N VAL A 620 -8.36 18.03 -8.00
CA VAL A 620 -7.92 16.63 -8.01
C VAL A 620 -6.71 16.50 -7.11
N VAL A 621 -6.73 15.53 -6.21
CA VAL A 621 -5.68 15.28 -5.23
C VAL A 621 -5.26 13.82 -5.34
N LEU A 622 -3.97 13.58 -5.57
CA LEU A 622 -3.38 12.26 -5.48
C LEU A 622 -2.62 12.18 -4.17
N MET A 623 -3.09 11.36 -3.24
CA MET A 623 -2.35 11.12 -2.00
C MET A 623 -1.57 9.82 -2.12
N SER A 624 -0.26 9.91 -1.94
CA SER A 624 0.66 8.78 -2.01
C SER A 624 1.54 8.79 -0.77
N ARG A 625 1.86 7.61 -0.25
CA ARG A 625 2.78 7.45 0.87
C ARG A 625 4.14 7.05 0.34
N ASP A 626 5.17 7.74 0.82
CA ASP A 626 6.56 7.44 0.47
C ASP A 626 6.91 6.01 0.87
N GLU A 627 7.78 5.38 0.08
CA GLU A 627 8.36 4.10 0.43
C GLU A 627 9.24 4.22 1.68
N ALA A 628 9.28 3.15 2.48
CA ALA A 628 10.21 3.09 3.58
C ALA A 628 11.66 3.18 3.04
N PRO A 629 12.57 3.93 3.68
CA PRO A 629 13.96 4.00 3.25
C PRO A 629 14.54 2.58 3.15
N ALA A 630 15.22 2.25 2.05
CA ALA A 630 15.75 0.90 1.82
C ALA A 630 16.66 0.37 2.94
N ARG A 631 17.35 1.28 3.64
CA ARG A 631 18.24 1.00 4.78
C ARG A 631 17.57 1.14 6.15
N PHE A 632 16.26 1.39 6.19
CA PHE A 632 15.54 1.49 7.46
C PHE A 632 15.52 0.11 8.13
N THR A 633 16.22 -0.01 9.24
CA THR A 633 16.17 -1.19 10.11
C THR A 633 15.43 -0.80 11.39
N LEU A 634 14.39 -1.58 11.73
CA LEU A 634 13.74 -1.43 13.02
C LEU A 634 14.66 -2.01 14.08
N ASP A 635 15.18 -1.17 14.98
CA ASP A 635 15.95 -1.62 16.14
C ASP A 635 15.02 -2.41 17.06
N LEU A 636 15.17 -3.73 17.01
CA LEU A 636 14.43 -4.67 17.84
C LEU A 636 15.35 -5.09 18.98
N PRO A 637 14.91 -5.03 20.25
CA PRO A 637 15.72 -5.51 21.34
C PRO A 637 16.01 -7.01 21.14
N ASP A 638 17.28 -7.40 21.31
CA ASP A 638 17.70 -8.80 21.30
C ASP A 638 16.90 -9.57 22.35
N THR A 639 15.84 -10.23 21.89
CA THR A 639 15.10 -11.14 22.74
C THR A 639 15.85 -12.45 22.64
N PRO A 640 16.45 -12.97 23.74
CA PRO A 640 17.15 -14.24 23.67
C PRO A 640 16.17 -15.28 23.08
N PRO A 641 16.64 -16.16 22.17
CA PRO A 641 15.78 -17.19 21.60
C PRO A 641 15.10 -17.88 22.77
N ALA A 642 13.76 -18.01 22.72
CA ALA A 642 12.97 -18.58 23.80
C ALA A 642 13.58 -19.94 24.18
N GLY A 643 14.46 -19.91 25.16
CA GLY A 643 15.13 -21.09 25.65
C GLY A 643 14.01 -21.95 26.18
N LEU A 644 13.92 -23.18 25.69
CA LEU A 644 13.23 -24.25 26.40
C LEU A 644 13.65 -24.12 27.85
N SER A 645 12.77 -23.59 28.70
CA SER A 645 13.13 -23.32 30.08
C SER A 645 13.64 -24.64 30.65
N PRO A 646 14.86 -24.69 31.22
CA PRO A 646 15.37 -25.91 31.81
C PRO A 646 14.33 -26.34 32.84
N ARG A 647 13.80 -27.56 32.71
CA ARG A 647 12.86 -28.12 33.66
C ARG A 647 13.49 -28.01 35.04
N ALA A 648 13.02 -27.06 35.84
CA ALA A 648 13.64 -26.69 37.10
C ALA A 648 13.70 -27.94 37.98
N ALA A 649 14.91 -28.35 38.34
CA ALA A 649 15.13 -29.40 39.32
C ALA A 649 14.61 -28.92 40.68
N GLU A 650 13.78 -29.74 41.32
CA GLU A 650 13.22 -29.48 42.65
C GLU A 650 14.35 -29.25 43.66
N THR A 651 14.35 -28.06 44.27
CA THR A 651 15.21 -27.70 45.39
C THR A 651 14.40 -27.81 46.69
N PRO A 652 14.94 -28.39 47.79
CA PRO A 652 14.17 -28.63 49.02
C PRO A 652 13.81 -27.31 49.73
N PRO A 653 12.69 -27.27 50.48
CA PRO A 653 12.16 -26.02 51.02
C PRO A 653 12.93 -25.55 52.28
N SER A 654 13.29 -24.26 52.28
CA SER A 654 13.77 -23.50 53.45
C SER A 654 12.68 -22.54 53.96
N PRO A 655 12.69 -22.15 55.26
CA PRO A 655 11.49 -21.70 55.95
C PRO A 655 11.06 -20.27 55.64
N GLU A 656 9.74 -20.11 55.73
CA GLU A 656 8.87 -19.00 55.38
C GLU A 656 9.40 -17.60 55.73
N ARG A 657 9.51 -16.77 54.69
CA ARG A 657 9.46 -15.32 54.80
C ARG A 657 8.19 -14.87 54.07
N ILE A 658 7.26 -14.29 54.81
CA ILE A 658 6.01 -13.73 54.30
C ILE A 658 6.36 -12.65 53.27
N ILE A 659 6.05 -12.93 52.00
CA ILE A 659 6.04 -11.99 50.89
C ILE A 659 4.63 -12.07 50.32
N GLU A 660 3.97 -10.94 50.18
CA GLU A 660 2.63 -10.82 49.59
C GLU A 660 2.59 -11.54 48.24
N ARG A 661 1.75 -12.58 48.16
CA ARG A 661 1.52 -13.32 46.94
C ARG A 661 0.58 -12.51 46.05
N VAL A 662 1.15 -11.67 45.19
CA VAL A 662 0.45 -11.20 43.99
C VAL A 662 0.25 -12.43 43.11
N VAL A 663 -0.96 -12.99 43.13
CA VAL A 663 -1.35 -14.08 42.24
C VAL A 663 -1.60 -13.46 40.87
N GLU A 664 -0.61 -13.57 39.99
CA GLU A 664 -0.82 -13.34 38.55
C GLU A 664 -1.77 -14.43 38.06
N ARG A 665 -3.07 -14.11 38.01
CA ARG A 665 -4.10 -15.00 37.44
C ARG A 665 -3.93 -15.00 35.93
N ASP A 666 -3.61 -16.16 35.39
CA ASP A 666 -3.55 -16.46 33.97
C ASP A 666 -4.79 -15.88 33.24
N ARG A 667 -4.58 -14.87 32.38
CA ARG A 667 -5.65 -14.09 31.73
C ARG A 667 -6.23 -14.83 30.52
N THR A 668 -6.48 -16.13 30.66
CA THR A 668 -7.27 -16.89 29.69
C THR A 668 -8.75 -16.74 30.04
N ARG A 669 -9.58 -16.38 29.05
CA ARG A 669 -11.03 -16.23 29.21
C ARG A 669 -11.64 -17.50 29.83
N ARG A 670 -12.21 -17.39 31.02
CA ARG A 670 -12.92 -18.49 31.68
C ARG A 670 -14.24 -18.73 30.95
N LYS A 671 -14.38 -19.91 30.32
CA LYS A 671 -15.62 -20.27 29.59
C LYS A 671 -16.73 -20.59 30.60
N LEU A 672 -17.89 -19.96 30.44
CA LEU A 672 -19.07 -20.26 31.25
C LEU A 672 -19.72 -21.60 30.82
N PRO A 673 -20.41 -22.30 31.75
CA PRO A 673 -21.16 -23.52 31.43
C PRO A 673 -22.26 -23.30 30.39
N ASP A 674 -22.62 -24.33 29.63
CA ASP A 674 -23.69 -24.25 28.63
C ASP A 674 -25.09 -24.07 29.26
N ARG A 675 -25.26 -24.49 30.52
CA ARG A 675 -26.47 -24.25 31.33
C ARG A 675 -26.10 -23.52 32.63
N ARG A 676 -26.61 -22.31 32.81
CA ARG A 676 -26.17 -21.35 33.84
C ARG A 676 -27.24 -21.14 34.90
N LYS A 677 -26.80 -20.88 36.13
CA LYS A 677 -27.67 -20.37 37.21
C LYS A 677 -27.70 -18.85 37.14
N GLY A 678 -28.72 -18.26 37.72
CA GLY A 678 -28.83 -16.81 37.87
C GLY A 678 -30.25 -16.43 38.23
N TYR A 679 -30.49 -15.13 38.34
CA TYR A 679 -31.82 -14.59 38.61
C TYR A 679 -32.19 -13.50 37.62
N ILE A 680 -33.49 -13.19 37.61
CA ILE A 680 -34.05 -12.10 36.86
C ILE A 680 -34.71 -11.17 37.85
N GLN A 681 -34.21 -9.93 37.93
CA GLN A 681 -34.80 -8.90 38.76
C GLN A 681 -35.42 -7.82 37.88
N LYS A 682 -36.71 -7.59 38.09
CA LYS A 682 -37.45 -6.50 37.48
C LYS A 682 -37.52 -5.34 38.47
N ALA A 683 -37.15 -4.15 38.03
CA ALA A 683 -37.36 -2.93 38.79
C ALA A 683 -37.76 -1.76 37.89
N ALA A 684 -38.18 -0.65 38.50
CA ALA A 684 -38.34 0.61 37.81
C ALA A 684 -37.56 1.72 38.53
N VAL A 685 -36.64 2.37 37.82
CA VAL A 685 -35.81 3.48 38.32
C VAL A 685 -36.31 4.78 37.68
N GLY A 686 -36.78 5.73 38.48
CA GLY A 686 -37.27 7.01 37.94
C GLY A 686 -38.48 6.87 36.99
N GLY A 687 -39.23 5.77 37.06
CA GLY A 687 -40.35 5.45 36.16
C GLY A 687 -40.00 4.54 34.97
N HIS A 688 -38.71 4.26 34.74
CA HIS A 688 -38.23 3.45 33.62
C HIS A 688 -38.02 2.00 34.06
N LYS A 689 -38.61 1.04 33.33
CA LYS A 689 -38.54 -0.39 33.68
C LYS A 689 -37.22 -0.99 33.19
N VAL A 690 -36.49 -1.62 34.10
CA VAL A 690 -35.25 -2.34 33.85
C VAL A 690 -35.38 -3.79 34.31
N TYR A 691 -34.83 -4.71 33.52
CA TYR A 691 -34.69 -6.12 33.84
C TYR A 691 -33.20 -6.45 33.82
N ILE A 692 -32.70 -6.97 34.93
CA ILE A 692 -31.34 -7.51 35.01
C ILE A 692 -31.43 -9.03 35.04
N HIS A 693 -30.66 -9.66 34.17
CA HIS A 693 -30.48 -11.10 34.12
C HIS A 693 -29.03 -11.41 34.46
N THR A 694 -28.80 -12.33 35.39
CA THR A 694 -27.43 -12.74 35.76
C THR A 694 -27.14 -14.15 35.27
N GLY A 695 -25.87 -14.41 34.96
CA GLY A 695 -25.34 -15.74 34.68
C GLY A 695 -24.16 -16.05 35.59
N GLU A 696 -24.24 -17.16 36.31
CA GLU A 696 -23.26 -17.61 37.31
C GLU A 696 -22.42 -18.78 36.80
N TYR A 697 -21.20 -18.88 37.29
CA TYR A 697 -20.36 -20.07 37.22
C TYR A 697 -20.87 -21.16 38.18
N GLU A 698 -20.33 -22.37 38.08
CA GLU A 698 -20.74 -23.50 38.94
C GLU A 698 -20.46 -23.27 40.43
N ASP A 699 -19.48 -22.41 40.74
CA ASP A 699 -19.07 -21.97 42.08
C ASP A 699 -19.94 -20.83 42.66
N GLY A 700 -20.88 -20.29 41.87
CA GLY A 700 -21.76 -19.19 42.28
C GLY A 700 -21.17 -17.78 42.08
N GLU A 701 -19.99 -17.66 41.48
CA GLU A 701 -19.46 -16.36 41.04
C GLU A 701 -20.25 -15.81 39.83
N LEU A 702 -20.40 -14.49 39.77
CA LEU A 702 -21.07 -13.83 38.65
C LEU A 702 -20.15 -13.81 37.41
N GLY A 703 -20.60 -14.37 36.30
CA GLY A 703 -19.83 -14.43 35.06
C GLY A 703 -20.39 -13.58 33.91
N GLU A 704 -21.68 -13.24 33.93
CA GLU A 704 -22.27 -12.32 32.95
C GLU A 704 -23.54 -11.64 33.48
N ILE A 705 -23.86 -10.50 32.86
CA ILE A 705 -25.09 -9.75 33.10
C ILE A 705 -25.73 -9.35 31.76
N PHE A 706 -27.06 -9.31 31.72
CA PHE A 706 -27.84 -8.72 30.64
C PHE A 706 -28.81 -7.69 31.19
N ILE A 707 -29.02 -6.62 30.42
CA ILE A 707 -29.86 -5.48 30.81
C ILE A 707 -30.90 -5.25 29.72
N ASP A 708 -32.16 -5.49 30.06
CA ASP A 708 -33.29 -5.26 29.15
C ASP A 708 -34.15 -4.09 29.62
N MET A 709 -34.52 -3.23 28.68
CA MET A 709 -35.35 -2.05 28.93
C MET A 709 -36.44 -1.90 27.87
N HIS A 710 -37.63 -1.50 28.31
CA HIS A 710 -38.78 -1.28 27.42
C HIS A 710 -39.19 0.20 27.42
N LYS A 711 -39.34 0.77 26.22
CA LYS A 711 -39.74 2.16 25.90
C LYS A 711 -38.63 3.23 25.89
N GLU A 712 -37.36 2.84 25.88
CA GLU A 712 -36.24 3.74 25.58
C GLU A 712 -35.89 3.76 24.09
N GLY A 713 -35.26 4.85 23.62
CA GLY A 713 -34.79 4.97 22.24
C GLY A 713 -33.79 3.87 21.83
N ALA A 714 -33.75 3.52 20.54
CA ALA A 714 -32.92 2.43 20.02
C ALA A 714 -31.43 2.59 20.34
N ALA A 715 -30.91 3.83 20.32
CA ALA A 715 -29.53 4.13 20.67
C ALA A 715 -29.20 3.82 22.14
N PHE A 716 -30.06 4.20 23.07
CA PHE A 716 -29.85 3.95 24.50
C PHE A 716 -29.94 2.45 24.82
N ARG A 717 -30.86 1.73 24.19
CA ARG A 717 -30.98 0.27 24.32
C ARG A 717 -29.73 -0.45 23.80
N SER A 718 -29.21 -0.07 22.64
CA SER A 718 -27.98 -0.65 22.09
C SER A 718 -26.76 -0.35 22.96
N LEU A 719 -26.68 0.86 23.53
CA LEU A 719 -25.60 1.23 24.45
C LEU A 719 -25.63 0.37 25.72
N MET A 720 -26.80 0.19 26.34
CA MET A 720 -26.94 -0.66 27.53
C MET A 720 -26.62 -2.14 27.26
N ASN A 721 -27.00 -2.64 26.08
CA ASN A 721 -26.65 -4.00 25.67
C ASN A 721 -25.13 -4.16 25.47
N ASN A 722 -24.48 -3.22 24.78
CA ASN A 722 -23.03 -3.25 24.57
C ASN A 722 -22.26 -3.09 25.89
N PHE A 723 -22.78 -2.26 26.80
CA PHE A 723 -22.23 -2.11 28.15
C PHE A 723 -22.29 -3.43 28.94
N ALA A 724 -23.45 -4.10 28.94
CA ALA A 724 -23.61 -5.39 29.60
C ALA A 724 -22.66 -6.47 29.06
N ILE A 725 -22.42 -6.49 27.73
CA ILE A 725 -21.44 -7.37 27.09
C ILE A 725 -20.01 -7.07 27.58
N ALA A 726 -19.63 -5.79 27.64
CA ALA A 726 -18.29 -5.39 28.08
C ALA A 726 -18.00 -5.83 29.52
N ILE A 727 -18.95 -5.64 30.44
CA ILE A 727 -18.83 -6.08 31.84
C ILE A 727 -18.74 -7.61 31.92
N SER A 728 -19.56 -8.32 31.14
CA SER A 728 -19.53 -9.79 31.09
C SER A 728 -18.20 -10.33 30.59
N ILE A 729 -17.59 -9.69 29.58
CA ILE A 729 -16.25 -10.04 29.11
C ILE A 729 -15.22 -9.76 30.22
N GLY A 730 -15.30 -8.61 30.89
CA GLY A 730 -14.41 -8.27 31.99
C GLY A 730 -14.42 -9.31 33.12
N LEU A 731 -15.61 -9.75 33.55
CA LEU A 731 -15.78 -10.81 34.55
C LEU A 731 -15.18 -12.15 34.06
N GLN A 732 -15.30 -12.47 32.76
CA GLN A 732 -14.73 -13.68 32.16
C GLN A 732 -13.21 -13.67 32.04
N TYR A 733 -12.60 -12.50 31.95
CA TYR A 733 -11.15 -12.31 31.99
C TYR A 733 -10.60 -12.13 33.42
N GLY A 734 -11.45 -12.35 34.43
CA GLY A 734 -11.03 -12.41 35.83
C GLY A 734 -11.01 -11.05 36.55
N VAL A 735 -11.62 -10.01 35.99
CA VAL A 735 -11.84 -8.75 36.72
C VAL A 735 -12.84 -9.04 37.85
N PRO A 736 -12.49 -8.77 39.13
CA PRO A 736 -13.40 -9.03 40.25
C PRO A 736 -14.61 -8.09 40.21
N LEU A 737 -15.79 -8.60 40.60
CA LEU A 737 -17.03 -7.83 40.60
C LEU A 737 -16.95 -6.56 41.47
N ASP A 738 -16.19 -6.60 42.56
CA ASP A 738 -16.06 -5.47 43.50
C ASP A 738 -15.48 -4.21 42.83
N GLU A 739 -14.52 -4.36 41.90
CA GLU A 739 -13.96 -3.25 41.12
C GLU A 739 -15.01 -2.58 40.24
N PHE A 740 -15.92 -3.37 39.66
CA PHE A 740 -17.03 -2.81 38.88
C PHE A 740 -18.08 -2.14 39.77
N VAL A 741 -18.35 -2.70 40.95
CA VAL A 741 -19.25 -2.07 41.92
C VAL A 741 -18.71 -0.72 42.36
N ASP A 742 -17.44 -0.64 42.75
CA ASP A 742 -16.82 0.62 43.18
C ASP A 742 -16.73 1.65 42.05
N ALA A 743 -16.52 1.22 40.81
CA ALA A 743 -16.44 2.12 39.66
C ALA A 743 -17.79 2.74 39.26
N PHE A 744 -18.91 2.02 39.40
CA PHE A 744 -20.19 2.41 38.82
C PHE A 744 -21.26 2.83 39.83
N VAL A 745 -21.09 2.55 41.12
CA VAL A 745 -21.95 3.09 42.18
C VAL A 745 -21.74 4.62 42.27
N PHE A 746 -22.82 5.35 42.55
CA PHE A 746 -22.92 6.82 42.59
C PHE A 746 -22.74 7.55 41.24
N THR A 747 -22.69 6.82 40.12
CA THR A 747 -22.73 7.43 38.79
C THR A 747 -24.09 8.11 38.56
N ARG A 748 -24.07 9.35 38.06
CA ARG A 748 -25.27 10.21 37.93
C ARG A 748 -25.61 10.46 36.47
N PHE A 749 -26.74 9.95 36.02
CA PHE A 749 -27.38 10.30 34.74
C PHE A 749 -28.85 9.87 34.75
N GLU A 750 -29.68 10.49 33.92
CA GLU A 750 -31.09 10.14 33.78
C GLU A 750 -31.25 8.86 32.94
N PRO A 751 -32.11 7.89 33.33
CA PRO A 751 -33.09 7.94 34.41
C PRO A 751 -32.54 7.76 35.83
N ALA A 752 -32.96 8.64 36.75
CA ALA A 752 -32.61 8.62 38.17
C ALA A 752 -33.87 8.84 39.03
N GLY A 753 -33.86 8.34 40.28
CA GLY A 753 -34.93 8.60 41.24
C GLY A 753 -35.37 7.38 42.05
N ARG A 754 -36.64 7.38 42.46
CA ARG A 754 -37.20 6.31 43.30
C ARG A 754 -37.21 4.98 42.54
N VAL A 755 -36.77 3.92 43.22
CA VAL A 755 -36.75 2.56 42.71
C VAL A 755 -37.95 1.80 43.26
N THR A 756 -38.68 1.09 42.39
CA THR A 756 -39.77 0.18 42.78
C THR A 756 -39.53 -1.22 42.22
N GLY A 757 -39.95 -2.24 42.97
CA GLY A 757 -39.73 -3.65 42.61
C GLY A 757 -38.45 -4.27 43.18
N ASN A 758 -37.70 -3.55 44.02
CA ASN A 758 -36.58 -4.09 44.80
C ASN A 758 -36.77 -3.75 46.28
N ASP A 759 -36.58 -4.73 47.16
CA ASP A 759 -36.84 -4.61 48.59
C ASP A 759 -35.70 -3.90 49.35
N SER A 760 -34.46 -3.98 48.84
CA SER A 760 -33.24 -3.43 49.49
C SER A 760 -32.85 -2.05 48.98
N ILE A 761 -33.10 -1.75 47.71
CA ILE A 761 -32.69 -0.48 47.07
C ILE A 761 -33.94 0.30 46.66
N ARG A 762 -34.25 1.37 47.41
CA ARG A 762 -35.46 2.21 47.22
C ARG A 762 -35.23 3.49 46.42
N SER A 763 -33.98 3.87 46.17
CA SER A 763 -33.60 5.03 45.35
C SER A 763 -32.22 4.82 44.74
N ALA A 764 -32.00 5.35 43.53
CA ALA A 764 -30.72 5.32 42.83
C ALA A 764 -30.51 6.60 42.01
N THR A 765 -29.24 6.94 41.79
CA THR A 765 -28.80 8.15 41.08
C THR A 765 -28.60 7.94 39.57
N SER A 766 -28.69 6.69 39.12
CA SER A 766 -28.82 6.27 37.71
C SER A 766 -29.27 4.80 37.64
N ILE A 767 -29.52 4.28 36.43
CA ILE A 767 -29.79 2.85 36.20
C ILE A 767 -28.56 1.99 36.50
N LEU A 768 -27.36 2.45 36.15
CA LEU A 768 -26.12 1.72 36.43
C LEU A 768 -25.82 1.69 37.93
N ASP A 769 -26.02 2.81 38.63
CA ASP A 769 -25.93 2.89 40.09
C ASP A 769 -26.89 1.91 40.76
N TYR A 770 -28.12 1.76 40.25
CA TYR A 770 -29.06 0.74 40.74
C TYR A 770 -28.54 -0.70 40.51
N ILE A 771 -28.10 -1.01 39.28
CA ILE A 771 -27.65 -2.36 38.90
C ILE A 771 -26.46 -2.81 39.74
N PHE A 772 -25.43 -1.98 39.88
CA PHE A 772 -24.22 -2.37 40.60
C PHE A 772 -24.42 -2.39 42.12
N ARG A 773 -25.32 -1.58 42.68
CA ARG A 773 -25.76 -1.78 44.07
C ARG A 773 -26.47 -3.11 44.25
N GLU A 774 -27.35 -3.50 43.32
CA GLU A 774 -28.07 -4.78 43.44
C GLU A 774 -27.12 -5.98 43.34
N LEU A 775 -26.15 -5.92 42.42
CA LEU A 775 -25.12 -6.95 42.30
C LEU A 775 -24.21 -6.99 43.52
N GLY A 776 -23.81 -5.83 44.07
CA GLY A 776 -23.02 -5.74 45.29
C GLY A 776 -23.74 -6.30 46.51
N VAL A 777 -25.03 -6.00 46.68
CA VAL A 777 -25.85 -6.55 47.77
C VAL A 777 -26.07 -8.06 47.59
N SER A 778 -26.26 -8.53 46.35
CA SER A 778 -26.67 -9.93 46.11
C SER A 778 -25.49 -10.92 46.02
N TYR A 779 -24.29 -10.47 45.65
CA TYR A 779 -23.11 -11.34 45.46
C TYR A 779 -21.94 -11.06 46.41
N LEU A 780 -21.81 -9.82 46.92
CA LEU A 780 -20.68 -9.39 47.76
C LEU A 780 -21.08 -9.12 49.22
N ASP A 781 -22.35 -9.35 49.59
CA ASP A 781 -22.91 -9.10 50.93
C ASP A 781 -22.69 -7.65 51.44
N ARG A 782 -22.57 -6.69 50.52
CA ARG A 782 -22.33 -5.26 50.79
C ARG A 782 -23.62 -4.54 51.20
N HIS A 783 -24.13 -4.86 52.39
CA HIS A 783 -25.39 -4.30 52.90
C HIS A 783 -25.35 -2.77 53.15
N GLU A 784 -24.18 -2.14 53.19
CA GLU A 784 -24.01 -0.69 53.24
C GLU A 784 -24.54 0.03 51.98
N LEU A 785 -24.68 -0.70 50.86
CA LEU A 785 -25.26 -0.18 49.61
C LEU A 785 -26.79 -0.23 49.60
N ALA A 786 -27.40 -0.95 50.56
CA ALA A 786 -28.84 -1.02 50.74
C ALA A 786 -29.36 0.20 51.51
N ASN A 787 -30.38 0.87 50.98
CA ASN A 787 -30.98 2.06 51.59
C ASN A 787 -32.24 1.73 52.41
N ALA A 788 -32.50 0.43 52.68
CA ALA A 788 -33.60 -0.07 53.49
C ALA A 788 -33.13 -1.27 54.33
N GLN A 789 -33.59 -1.39 55.58
CA GLN A 789 -33.32 -2.56 56.42
C GLN A 789 -34.11 -3.77 55.88
N PRO A 790 -33.49 -4.95 55.74
CA PRO A 790 -34.19 -6.17 55.38
C PRO A 790 -35.16 -6.57 56.51
N GLU A 791 -36.42 -6.89 56.17
CA GLU A 791 -37.31 -7.57 57.10
C GLU A 791 -36.77 -8.98 57.36
N SER A 792 -36.39 -9.26 58.61
CA SER A 792 -35.93 -10.59 58.99
C SER A 792 -37.07 -11.59 58.86
N LEU A 793 -36.93 -12.53 57.94
CA LEU A 793 -37.66 -13.79 58.00
C LEU A 793 -37.07 -14.57 59.19
N ASN A 794 -37.59 -14.34 60.39
CA ASN A 794 -37.29 -15.16 61.57
C ASN A 794 -38.04 -16.50 61.44
N PRO A 795 -37.35 -17.65 61.42
CA PRO A 795 -37.93 -18.93 61.78
C PRO A 795 -37.44 -19.26 63.21
N ASP A 796 -37.85 -18.46 64.19
CA ASP A 796 -37.63 -18.81 65.60
C ASP A 796 -38.71 -19.79 66.04
N GLY A 797 -38.30 -21.04 66.25
CA GLY A 797 -39.11 -22.01 66.98
C GLY A 797 -38.75 -23.46 66.69
N LEU A 798 -37.62 -23.93 67.22
CA LEU A 798 -37.49 -25.16 68.04
C LEU A 798 -36.01 -25.55 68.26
N GLY A 799 -35.63 -25.53 69.55
CA GLY A 799 -34.48 -26.13 70.26
C GLY A 799 -33.32 -26.78 69.49
N ALA A 800 -32.11 -26.26 69.76
CA ALA A 800 -30.84 -26.93 69.49
C ALA A 800 -30.51 -27.94 70.61
N GLU A 801 -30.03 -29.14 70.24
CA GLU A 801 -28.92 -29.85 70.89
C GLU A 801 -28.21 -30.76 69.85
N PRO A 802 -26.89 -31.00 69.98
CA PRO A 802 -26.06 -31.55 68.90
C PRO A 802 -26.02 -33.08 68.94
N ALA A 803 -26.08 -33.72 67.76
CA ALA A 803 -25.83 -35.15 67.62
C ALA A 803 -24.82 -35.40 66.50
N ASP A 804 -23.68 -35.97 66.90
CA ASP A 804 -22.65 -36.55 66.04
C ASP A 804 -23.23 -37.66 65.14
N GLY A 805 -22.85 -37.68 63.86
CA GLY A 805 -23.13 -38.82 62.98
C GLY A 805 -23.08 -38.48 61.48
N ALA A 806 -22.12 -39.06 60.77
CA ALA A 806 -21.79 -38.81 59.37
C ALA A 806 -22.95 -39.04 58.37
N ALA A 807 -23.11 -38.08 57.45
CA ALA A 807 -23.55 -38.29 56.07
C ALA A 807 -22.93 -37.21 55.17
N GLU A 808 -22.34 -37.61 54.05
CA GLU A 808 -21.76 -36.71 53.05
C GLU A 808 -22.90 -35.90 52.39
N THR A 809 -23.10 -34.65 52.83
CA THR A 809 -24.14 -33.75 52.34
C THR A 809 -23.65 -33.01 51.10
N VAL A 810 -24.41 -33.07 50.00
CA VAL A 810 -24.18 -32.19 48.85
C VAL A 810 -24.73 -30.80 49.21
N PRO A 811 -23.93 -29.71 49.16
CA PRO A 811 -24.41 -28.39 49.55
C PRO A 811 -25.56 -27.93 48.65
N ALA A 812 -26.64 -27.39 49.25
CA ALA A 812 -27.79 -26.81 48.53
C ALA A 812 -27.39 -25.66 47.57
N ALA A 813 -26.20 -25.06 47.77
CA ALA A 813 -25.56 -24.09 46.89
C ALA A 813 -25.33 -24.63 45.44
N ARG A 814 -25.31 -25.95 45.24
CA ARG A 814 -25.21 -26.53 43.90
C ARG A 814 -26.49 -26.43 43.07
N PHE A 815 -27.65 -26.12 43.66
CA PHE A 815 -28.95 -26.13 42.96
C PHE A 815 -29.69 -24.78 42.94
N ILE A 816 -29.26 -23.78 43.72
CA ILE A 816 -29.89 -22.45 43.80
C ILE A 816 -28.84 -21.38 43.47
N SER A 817 -29.24 -20.31 42.75
CA SER A 817 -28.38 -19.16 42.42
C SER A 817 -27.99 -18.40 43.68
N LYS A 818 -26.70 -18.05 43.82
CA LYS A 818 -26.19 -17.28 44.96
C LYS A 818 -26.81 -15.88 45.00
N GLY A 819 -26.93 -15.24 43.84
CA GLY A 819 -27.57 -13.93 43.71
C GLY A 819 -29.07 -13.94 44.03
N PHE A 820 -29.78 -15.00 43.65
CA PHE A 820 -31.21 -15.14 43.98
C PHE A 820 -31.46 -15.23 45.49
N ALA A 821 -30.59 -15.94 46.21
CA ALA A 821 -30.65 -16.09 47.66
C ALA A 821 -30.02 -14.91 48.43
N ARG A 822 -29.46 -13.90 47.73
CA ARG A 822 -28.77 -12.73 48.30
C ARG A 822 -27.77 -13.10 49.40
N GLY A 823 -26.94 -14.10 49.13
CA GLY A 823 -25.94 -14.60 50.07
C GLY A 823 -26.47 -15.44 51.25
N ALA A 824 -27.79 -15.50 51.48
CA ALA A 824 -28.39 -16.30 52.54
C ALA A 824 -28.72 -17.73 52.07
N THR A 825 -27.79 -18.68 52.20
CA THR A 825 -28.11 -20.11 52.09
C THR A 825 -28.68 -20.61 53.42
N PRO A 826 -29.95 -21.05 53.52
CA PRO A 826 -30.41 -21.76 54.70
C PRO A 826 -29.81 -23.17 54.69
N ASP A 827 -29.10 -23.56 55.75
CA ASP A 827 -28.46 -24.88 55.92
C ASP A 827 -29.46 -26.07 56.00
N ASN A 828 -30.75 -25.82 55.78
CA ASN A 828 -31.84 -26.75 56.14
C ASN A 828 -32.63 -27.28 54.92
N LEU A 829 -32.13 -27.11 53.69
CA LEU A 829 -32.77 -27.62 52.47
C LEU A 829 -32.28 -29.04 52.13
N VAL A 830 -33.04 -30.05 52.57
CA VAL A 830 -32.79 -31.48 52.28
C VAL A 830 -33.59 -31.90 51.04
N VAL A 831 -32.90 -32.25 49.94
CA VAL A 831 -33.52 -32.85 48.75
C VAL A 831 -33.61 -34.37 48.95
N VAL A 832 -34.82 -34.91 49.08
CA VAL A 832 -35.05 -36.35 49.23
C VAL A 832 -35.15 -37.01 47.84
N PRO A 833 -34.27 -37.94 47.45
CA PRO A 833 -34.34 -38.59 46.15
C PRO A 833 -35.28 -39.80 46.20
N PHE A 834 -36.37 -39.77 45.43
CA PHE A 834 -37.20 -40.96 45.17
C PHE A 834 -36.91 -41.54 43.78
N GLY A 835 -36.53 -42.83 43.73
CA GLY A 835 -36.79 -43.70 42.58
C GLY A 835 -35.60 -44.10 41.70
N ARG A 836 -34.64 -44.86 42.25
CA ARG A 836 -33.63 -45.62 41.46
C ARG A 836 -34.28 -46.82 40.75
N LYS A 837 -34.07 -46.95 39.44
CA LYS A 837 -33.98 -48.24 38.75
C LYS A 837 -32.51 -48.43 38.37
N ARG A 838 -31.95 -49.56 38.80
CA ARG A 838 -30.52 -49.94 38.72
C ARG A 838 -30.09 -50.20 37.28
N ASP A 839 -28.90 -49.72 36.92
CA ASP A 839 -27.99 -50.43 36.02
C ASP A 839 -26.60 -50.49 36.66
N GLU A 840 -26.01 -51.66 36.55
CA GLU A 840 -24.80 -52.15 37.22
C GLU A 840 -23.52 -51.69 36.53
N THR A 841 -22.51 -51.37 37.32
CA THR A 841 -21.14 -51.11 36.87
C THR A 841 -20.40 -52.43 36.61
N PRO A 842 -19.62 -52.57 35.51
CA PRO A 842 -18.53 -53.52 35.45
C PRO A 842 -17.17 -52.86 35.71
N ALA A 843 -16.30 -53.65 36.33
CA ALA A 843 -14.91 -53.39 36.70
C ALA A 843 -13.93 -53.75 35.53
N PRO A 844 -12.60 -53.56 35.67
CA PRO A 844 -11.62 -53.43 34.57
C PRO A 844 -10.99 -54.76 34.11
N ASP A 845 -10.41 -54.82 32.90
CA ASP A 845 -8.99 -55.21 32.66
C ASP A 845 -8.56 -55.46 31.18
N SER A 846 -7.27 -55.19 30.96
CA SER A 846 -6.26 -55.86 30.10
C SER A 846 -5.93 -55.36 28.68
N ASP A 847 -4.62 -55.13 28.52
CA ASP A 847 -3.86 -54.83 27.29
C ASP A 847 -3.91 -56.00 26.28
N GLY A 848 -4.22 -55.70 25.01
CA GLY A 848 -4.07 -56.60 23.87
C GLY A 848 -3.90 -55.82 22.57
N GLU A 849 -2.87 -56.14 21.77
CA GLU A 849 -2.55 -55.50 20.50
C GLU A 849 -3.72 -55.50 19.51
N ALA A 850 -4.05 -54.33 18.96
CA ALA A 850 -5.17 -54.15 18.04
C ALA A 850 -4.81 -54.63 16.63
N VAL A 851 -5.45 -55.70 16.17
CA VAL A 851 -5.28 -56.24 14.81
C VAL A 851 -6.37 -55.69 13.89
N ALA A 852 -5.97 -55.16 12.72
CA ALA A 852 -6.91 -54.62 11.74
C ALA A 852 -7.73 -55.73 11.05
N CYS A 853 -9.04 -55.51 10.89
CA CYS A 853 -9.93 -56.41 10.17
C CYS A 853 -9.59 -56.41 8.67
N PRO A 854 -9.28 -57.55 8.03
CA PRO A 854 -8.91 -57.61 6.61
C PRO A 854 -10.07 -57.28 5.65
N ALA A 855 -11.32 -57.26 6.13
CA ALA A 855 -12.50 -56.95 5.31
C ALA A 855 -12.84 -55.45 5.24
N CYS A 856 -12.56 -54.68 6.29
CA CYS A 856 -12.92 -53.25 6.35
C CYS A 856 -11.80 -52.33 6.86
N GLY A 857 -10.68 -52.88 7.35
CA GLY A 857 -9.53 -52.13 7.85
C GLY A 857 -9.67 -51.59 9.28
N ASP A 858 -10.82 -51.79 9.95
CA ASP A 858 -11.07 -51.29 11.29
C ASP A 858 -10.42 -52.17 12.39
N PHE A 859 -9.94 -51.55 13.47
CA PHE A 859 -9.14 -52.19 14.53
C PHE A 859 -9.97 -52.79 15.67
N THR A 860 -11.28 -52.92 15.46
CA THR A 860 -12.27 -53.46 16.40
C THR A 860 -12.49 -54.97 16.24
N LEU A 861 -11.47 -55.68 15.73
CA LEU A 861 -11.52 -57.13 15.57
C LEU A 861 -11.30 -57.81 16.93
N GLN A 862 -12.29 -58.56 17.41
CA GLN A 862 -12.21 -59.24 18.70
C GLN A 862 -12.35 -60.76 18.55
N GLN A 863 -11.57 -61.50 19.34
CA GLN A 863 -11.64 -62.95 19.35
C GLN A 863 -12.76 -63.39 20.31
N ARG A 864 -13.84 -63.94 19.77
CA ARG A 864 -14.96 -64.45 20.57
C ARG A 864 -15.20 -65.91 20.23
N GLY A 865 -15.03 -66.78 21.23
CA GLY A 865 -15.42 -68.19 21.13
C GLY A 865 -14.71 -68.99 20.05
N GLY A 866 -13.38 -68.84 19.91
CA GLY A 866 -12.54 -69.63 19.00
C GLY A 866 -12.46 -69.11 17.56
N GLY A 867 -13.15 -68.02 17.22
CA GLY A 867 -13.03 -67.31 15.93
C GLY A 867 -12.86 -65.80 16.12
N TRP A 868 -12.44 -65.11 15.06
CA TRP A 868 -12.31 -63.65 15.04
C TRP A 868 -13.54 -63.03 14.38
N THR A 869 -14.12 -62.01 15.03
CA THR A 869 -15.29 -61.30 14.52
C THR A 869 -15.08 -59.80 14.69
N CYS A 870 -15.37 -59.02 13.65
CA CYS A 870 -15.27 -57.56 13.69
C CYS A 870 -16.57 -56.95 14.21
N ASP A 871 -16.50 -56.15 15.27
CA ASP A 871 -17.68 -55.51 15.84
C ASP A 871 -18.23 -54.35 14.97
N SER A 872 -17.42 -53.82 14.06
CA SER A 872 -17.80 -52.68 13.20
C SER A 872 -18.54 -53.12 11.92
N CYS A 873 -18.10 -54.19 11.26
CA CYS A 873 -18.72 -54.67 10.00
C CYS A 873 -19.37 -56.05 10.08
N GLY A 874 -19.20 -56.78 11.19
CA GLY A 874 -19.78 -58.11 11.40
C GLY A 874 -19.08 -59.25 10.64
N ALA A 875 -17.97 -58.98 9.95
CA ALA A 875 -17.22 -60.02 9.24
C ALA A 875 -16.51 -60.98 10.22
N ALA A 876 -16.55 -62.27 9.92
CA ALA A 876 -15.90 -63.33 10.70
C ALA A 876 -14.80 -64.03 9.88
N PRO A 877 -13.65 -63.37 9.64
CA PRO A 877 -12.57 -63.95 8.84
C PRO A 877 -11.92 -65.12 9.58
N GLN A 878 -11.81 -66.28 8.91
CA GLN A 878 -11.03 -67.40 9.43
C GLN A 878 -9.54 -67.10 9.26
N MET A 879 -8.90 -66.60 10.32
CA MET A 879 -7.45 -66.52 10.40
C MET A 879 -6.89 -67.95 10.53
N GLN A 880 -6.34 -68.52 9.45
CA GLN A 880 -5.47 -69.68 9.59
C GLN A 880 -4.25 -69.22 10.37
N GLY A 881 -3.99 -69.84 11.53
CA GLY A 881 -2.85 -69.48 12.36
C GLY A 881 -1.54 -69.67 11.60
N GLY A 882 -0.77 -68.59 11.48
CA GLY A 882 0.46 -68.51 10.69
C GLY A 882 0.43 -67.33 9.72
#